data_AF-A0A2G7FXN3-F1
#
_entry.id   AF-A0A2G7FXN3-F1
#
_cell.length_a   1.000
_cell.length_b   1.000
_cell.length_c   1.000
_cell.angle_alpha   90.00
_cell.angle_beta   90.00
_cell.angle_gamma   90.00
#
_symmetry.space_group_name_H-M   'P 1'
#
loop_
_entity.id
_entity.type
_entity.pdbx_description
1 polymer ?
#
loop_
_entity_poly.entity_id
_entity_poly.type
_entity_poly.pdbx_seq_one_letter_code
_entity_poly.pdbx_strand_id
1 'polypeptide(L)'
;MISSEEMRRGSQNSADGSSVSEQHKTISLAISPSYVQDWDTTAAFRELYQNWRDAILEHFNLDRLSFQPIYEERDDYISILVPEHDGQSKFALGFIKYEKKSGRVTIVNPCAQISTEALELGHSSKRGNDKLTGCHGEGLKLAALVMVRSGYSLKIDTANSHWTFGIVDSKLRCIIKPSKTSNPNIPSDAKSDMAQLKSLVERDVTIVIESTSADGEKGISLETFHAWIKITLEIRGISYPSHIIETDAGDLVLDANLSSRLYLNGIFLPAAFANLKPYRFCYNFTRGKINRDRQILIDKSEEADAVRKIWEAAIEKHEEIVLPLYFDLLRNFPESPDVASADVLKNSTKTLIWRRCLRDAGDTGWFYSEKSSAQSVSVIRDVLGKEPVRLPSMLWNLLRTNSPLRTPQEEQIEQFKMAEMCRCPPSSFSQTVKRVMGACLLLITGLAPINVQFVRGNKNSVDCFFDDETRILKIHHRWLNFSAIHKESRCRDSFPTEMSRNDSPFLCDHIIEELLRLSLSEIFKPSIPSRGWTNAFFRQVRFYLRYIPHSIKSIQELETGLLKITWEDNETEFIRRSLAGGIVYHIILHEERCLHKSDLLHDATVIPTVGQAPCGCLQAFADQRNRIAIFDNIDYKKGYVLTIALNQQLAFYGQPISTWKIDPTLGVAATHSAGVQIVPSLSFGTVLPKESFGYGL
;
A
#
# COMPACT_ATOMS: atom_id res chain seq x y z
N MET A 1 -0.20 59.01 -66.90
CA MET A 1 0.78 60.05 -67.28
C MET A 1 2.16 59.46 -67.13
N ILE A 2 2.91 59.50 -68.22
CA ILE A 2 4.26 58.98 -68.42
C ILE A 2 5.28 60.07 -68.04
N SER A 3 6.40 59.67 -67.42
CA SER A 3 7.79 60.15 -67.67
C SER A 3 8.66 59.39 -66.66
N SER A 4 9.59 58.45 -66.93
CA SER A 4 10.62 58.24 -67.97
C SER A 4 11.64 59.37 -68.08
N GLU A 5 12.82 59.19 -67.48
CA GLU A 5 14.11 59.16 -68.21
C GLU A 5 15.31 58.69 -67.36
N GLU A 6 15.94 57.65 -67.88
CA GLU A 6 17.20 57.04 -67.46
C GLU A 6 18.42 57.68 -68.17
N MET A 7 19.61 57.39 -67.62
CA MET A 7 20.90 57.20 -68.32
C MET A 7 21.62 58.41 -68.95
N ARG A 8 22.82 58.74 -68.43
CA ARG A 8 24.13 58.47 -69.09
C ARG A 8 25.35 59.07 -68.38
N ARG A 9 26.48 58.37 -68.58
CA ARG A 9 27.91 58.65 -68.30
C ARG A 9 28.39 58.08 -66.95
N GLY A 10 29.32 57.13 -66.87
CA GLY A 10 30.39 56.75 -67.79
C GLY A 10 31.73 56.96 -67.08
N SER A 11 32.42 55.85 -66.81
CA SER A 11 33.64 55.65 -66.03
C SER A 11 34.77 56.69 -66.16
N GLN A 12 35.46 56.96 -65.04
CA GLN A 12 36.93 57.11 -65.03
C GLN A 12 37.51 56.83 -63.63
N ASN A 13 38.38 55.81 -63.56
CA ASN A 13 39.24 55.48 -62.44
C ASN A 13 40.29 56.58 -62.24
N SER A 14 40.57 56.94 -60.97
CA SER A 14 41.92 57.29 -60.53
C SER A 14 42.12 56.72 -59.12
N ALA A 15 43.21 55.95 -59.00
CA ALA A 15 43.69 55.31 -57.79
C ALA A 15 44.63 56.24 -57.00
N ASP A 16 44.99 55.74 -55.80
CA ASP A 16 45.93 56.24 -54.80
C ASP A 16 45.38 57.29 -53.81
N GLY A 17 45.39 57.07 -52.49
CA GLY A 17 45.91 55.96 -51.70
C GLY A 17 45.79 56.21 -50.19
N SER A 18 45.92 55.13 -49.42
CA SER A 18 46.23 55.05 -47.98
C SER A 18 45.13 55.37 -46.94
N SER A 19 44.43 54.34 -46.49
CA SER A 19 44.68 53.72 -45.17
C SER A 19 43.76 52.51 -45.00
N VAL A 20 44.35 51.32 -44.89
CA VAL A 20 43.61 50.09 -44.60
C VAL A 20 43.16 50.19 -43.14
N SER A 21 41.91 50.57 -42.91
CA SER A 21 41.32 50.59 -41.58
C SER A 21 41.10 49.17 -41.07
N GLU A 22 41.62 48.89 -39.88
CA GLU A 22 41.36 47.66 -39.13
C GLU A 22 39.85 47.53 -38.88
N GLN A 23 39.15 46.75 -39.71
CA GLN A 23 37.70 46.58 -39.60
C GLN A 23 37.36 45.78 -38.33
N HIS A 24 36.99 46.49 -37.26
CA HIS A 24 36.33 45.91 -36.10
C HIS A 24 34.84 45.66 -36.40
N LYS A 25 34.34 44.46 -36.10
CA LYS A 25 32.92 44.10 -36.28
C LYS A 25 32.17 44.37 -34.97
N THR A 26 31.12 45.20 -35.03
CA THR A 26 30.25 45.45 -33.86
C THR A 26 28.91 44.76 -34.06
N ILE A 27 28.51 43.93 -33.11
CA ILE A 27 27.21 43.24 -33.11
C ILE A 27 26.37 43.81 -31.97
N SER A 28 25.23 44.43 -32.32
CA SER A 28 24.27 44.93 -31.36
C SER A 28 23.28 43.83 -31.00
N LEU A 29 23.22 43.46 -29.72
CA LEU A 29 22.26 42.51 -29.20
C LEU A 29 21.01 43.30 -28.77
N ALA A 30 19.84 42.95 -29.28
CA ALA A 30 18.58 43.61 -28.96
C ALA A 30 18.06 43.28 -27.54
N ILE A 31 18.94 43.33 -26.54
CA ILE A 31 18.69 42.98 -25.14
C ILE A 31 18.86 44.23 -24.29
N SER A 32 17.81 44.61 -23.55
CA SER A 32 17.83 45.74 -22.62
C SER A 32 18.65 45.41 -21.36
N PRO A 33 19.39 46.38 -20.76
CA PRO A 33 19.99 46.24 -19.44
C PRO A 33 18.99 45.89 -18.32
N SER A 34 17.70 46.22 -18.49
CA SER A 34 16.63 45.84 -17.56
C SER A 34 16.10 44.42 -17.77
N TYR A 35 16.63 43.67 -18.73
CA TYR A 35 16.25 42.27 -18.91
C TYR A 35 16.84 41.40 -17.80
N VAL A 36 16.12 40.36 -17.38
CA VAL A 36 16.51 39.45 -16.27
C VAL A 36 17.05 40.21 -15.03
N GLN A 37 16.25 41.14 -14.48
CA GLN A 37 16.67 41.96 -13.32
C GLN A 37 16.96 41.13 -12.07
N ASP A 38 16.26 40.00 -11.90
CA ASP A 38 16.44 39.11 -10.75
C ASP A 38 17.75 38.29 -10.80
N TRP A 39 18.50 38.35 -11.91
CA TRP A 39 19.80 37.68 -12.02
C TRP A 39 20.92 38.54 -11.44
N ASP A 40 21.69 37.92 -10.55
CA ASP A 40 22.93 38.43 -9.98
C ASP A 40 24.16 37.84 -10.68
N THR A 41 25.35 38.24 -10.21
CA THR A 41 26.63 37.76 -10.78
C THR A 41 26.83 36.25 -10.60
N THR A 42 26.23 35.66 -9.58
CA THR A 42 26.19 34.21 -9.33
C THR A 42 25.41 33.49 -10.43
N ALA A 43 24.24 34.01 -10.79
CA ALA A 43 23.43 33.50 -11.91
C ALA A 43 24.14 33.64 -13.26
N ALA A 44 24.87 34.73 -13.46
CA ALA A 44 25.68 34.91 -14.67
C ALA A 44 26.85 33.91 -14.73
N PHE A 45 27.59 33.74 -13.63
CA PHE A 45 28.69 32.78 -13.58
C PHE A 45 28.21 31.33 -13.76
N ARG A 46 27.00 31.00 -13.29
CA ARG A 46 26.36 29.69 -13.55
C ARG A 46 26.27 29.34 -15.02
N GLU A 47 25.83 30.27 -15.86
CA GLU A 47 25.76 30.01 -17.31
C GLU A 47 27.15 29.86 -17.93
N LEU A 48 28.15 30.62 -17.45
CA LEU A 48 29.53 30.50 -17.92
C LEU A 48 30.14 29.16 -17.52
N TYR A 49 29.94 28.74 -16.27
CA TYR A 49 30.38 27.43 -15.77
C TYR A 49 29.70 26.29 -16.52
N GLN A 50 28.39 26.37 -16.77
CA GLN A 50 27.67 25.38 -17.58
C GLN A 50 28.24 25.29 -19.01
N ASN A 51 28.55 26.41 -19.66
CA ASN A 51 29.17 26.39 -20.98
C ASN A 51 30.57 25.76 -20.95
N TRP A 52 31.36 26.06 -19.92
CA TRP A 52 32.67 25.47 -19.71
C TRP A 52 32.60 23.95 -19.53
N ARG A 53 31.74 23.48 -18.62
CA ARG A 53 31.49 22.07 -18.35
C ARG A 53 30.98 21.32 -19.59
N ASP A 54 29.92 21.83 -20.21
CA ASP A 54 29.27 21.18 -21.35
C ASP A 54 30.24 21.03 -22.53
N ALA A 55 31.07 22.05 -22.80
CA ALA A 55 32.07 21.98 -23.85
C ALA A 55 33.18 20.95 -23.56
N ILE A 56 33.59 20.77 -22.30
CA ILE A 56 34.53 19.71 -21.91
C ILE A 56 33.89 18.33 -22.11
N LEU A 57 32.67 18.13 -21.59
CA LEU A 57 31.95 16.86 -21.72
C LEU A 57 31.76 16.45 -23.18
N GLU A 58 31.39 17.40 -24.03
CA GLU A 58 31.16 17.17 -25.47
C GLU A 58 32.48 16.91 -26.21
N HIS A 59 33.49 17.77 -26.03
CA HIS A 59 34.76 17.68 -26.77
C HIS A 59 35.54 16.40 -26.45
N PHE A 60 35.59 16.02 -25.17
CA PHE A 60 36.34 14.85 -24.70
C PHE A 60 35.48 13.60 -24.57
N ASN A 61 34.20 13.66 -24.97
CA ASN A 61 33.23 12.56 -24.86
C ASN A 61 33.21 11.91 -23.47
N LEU A 62 33.25 12.75 -22.43
CA LEU A 62 33.25 12.28 -21.05
C LEU A 62 31.83 11.99 -20.57
N ASP A 63 31.69 10.95 -19.76
CA ASP A 63 30.50 10.79 -18.94
C ASP A 63 30.52 11.76 -17.74
N ARG A 64 29.36 11.89 -17.09
CA ARG A 64 29.16 12.81 -15.97
C ARG A 64 30.07 12.52 -14.77
N LEU A 65 30.31 11.25 -14.45
CA LEU A 65 31.09 10.85 -13.28
C LEU A 65 32.60 10.99 -13.53
N SER A 66 33.02 10.92 -14.80
CA SER A 66 34.38 11.20 -15.25
C SER A 66 34.73 12.70 -15.25
N PHE A 67 33.74 13.59 -15.19
CA PHE A 67 33.96 15.03 -15.01
C PHE A 67 34.22 15.36 -13.54
N GLN A 68 35.51 15.44 -13.17
CA GLN A 68 35.93 15.58 -11.78
C GLN A 68 36.82 16.83 -11.56
N PRO A 69 36.26 18.04 -11.60
CA PRO A 69 37.03 19.25 -11.38
C PRO A 69 37.63 19.29 -9.98
N ILE A 70 38.91 19.63 -9.88
CA ILE A 70 39.70 19.70 -8.63
C ILE A 70 40.00 21.16 -8.31
N TYR A 71 39.71 21.57 -7.08
CA TYR A 71 40.09 22.86 -6.52
C TYR A 71 41.53 22.81 -5.98
N GLU A 72 42.36 23.76 -6.42
CA GLU A 72 43.69 24.01 -5.88
C GLU A 72 43.83 25.49 -5.52
N GLU A 73 44.29 25.78 -4.30
CA GLU A 73 44.60 27.14 -3.85
C GLU A 73 46.11 27.30 -3.65
N ARG A 74 46.67 28.36 -4.26
CA ARG A 74 48.06 28.79 -4.11
C ARG A 74 48.11 30.23 -3.57
N ASP A 75 49.31 30.72 -3.28
CA ASP A 75 49.50 32.04 -2.68
C ASP A 75 49.02 33.19 -3.59
N ASP A 76 49.19 33.03 -4.91
CA ASP A 76 48.93 34.06 -5.93
C ASP A 76 47.64 33.81 -6.73
N TYR A 77 47.15 32.58 -6.81
CA TYR A 77 45.93 32.23 -7.54
C TYR A 77 45.17 31.03 -6.94
N ILE A 78 43.91 30.88 -7.35
CA ILE A 78 43.09 29.68 -7.19
C ILE A 78 42.82 29.10 -8.57
N SER A 79 42.87 27.78 -8.70
CA SER A 79 42.52 27.08 -9.93
C SER A 79 41.52 25.96 -9.70
N ILE A 80 40.60 25.79 -10.64
CA ILE A 80 39.73 24.62 -10.77
C ILE A 80 40.10 23.96 -12.09
N LEU A 81 40.62 22.73 -12.04
CA LEU A 81 41.10 22.02 -13.22
C LEU A 81 40.38 20.69 -13.39
N VAL A 82 40.08 20.30 -14.62
CA VAL A 82 39.51 18.97 -14.92
C VAL A 82 40.66 18.06 -15.35
N PRO A 83 41.04 17.04 -14.57
CA PRO A 83 42.17 16.17 -14.92
C PRO A 83 41.80 15.19 -16.05
N GLU A 84 42.80 14.81 -16.87
CA GLU A 84 42.72 13.64 -17.75
C GLU A 84 43.10 12.37 -16.95
N HIS A 85 42.24 11.36 -16.93
CA HIS A 85 42.38 10.17 -16.09
C HIS A 85 43.30 9.06 -16.67
N ASP A 86 44.36 9.41 -17.42
CA ASP A 86 45.26 8.42 -18.07
C ASP A 86 46.60 8.19 -17.32
N GLY A 87 46.54 8.13 -15.99
CA GLY A 87 47.54 7.45 -15.12
C GLY A 87 49.00 7.95 -15.07
N GLN A 88 49.47 8.78 -16.00
CA GLN A 88 50.90 9.13 -16.11
C GLN A 88 51.19 10.61 -16.40
N SER A 89 50.19 11.45 -16.72
CA SER A 89 50.41 12.89 -16.93
C SER A 89 49.34 13.78 -16.27
N LYS A 90 49.76 14.93 -15.71
CA LYS A 90 48.87 15.99 -15.21
C LYS A 90 48.37 16.85 -16.38
N PHE A 91 47.58 16.29 -17.28
CA PHE A 91 46.90 17.09 -18.29
C PHE A 91 45.58 17.62 -17.74
N ALA A 92 45.26 18.88 -18.06
CA ALA A 92 43.99 19.51 -17.73
C ALA A 92 43.14 19.64 -19.00
N LEU A 93 41.93 19.08 -18.98
CA LEU A 93 40.92 19.14 -20.05
C LEU A 93 40.26 20.52 -20.16
N GLY A 94 40.57 21.41 -19.22
CA GLY A 94 40.11 22.79 -19.13
C GLY A 94 40.29 23.29 -17.70
N PHE A 95 40.27 24.61 -17.53
CA PHE A 95 40.47 25.21 -16.20
C PHE A 95 39.70 26.52 -15.99
N ILE A 96 39.49 26.83 -14.72
CA ILE A 96 39.10 28.16 -14.22
C ILE A 96 40.23 28.65 -13.32
N LYS A 97 40.70 29.88 -13.50
CA LYS A 97 41.76 30.51 -12.70
C LYS A 97 41.26 31.83 -12.13
N TYR A 98 41.42 32.03 -10.84
CA TYR A 98 41.21 33.30 -10.15
C TYR A 98 42.55 33.84 -9.64
N GLU A 99 42.94 35.02 -10.10
CA GLU A 99 44.19 35.67 -9.69
C GLU A 99 43.92 36.59 -8.50
N LYS A 100 44.51 36.30 -7.33
CA LYS A 100 44.19 36.97 -6.06
C LYS A 100 44.56 38.45 -6.07
N LYS A 101 45.64 38.82 -6.77
CA LYS A 101 46.16 40.20 -6.82
C LYS A 101 45.30 41.12 -7.69
N SER A 102 44.88 40.65 -8.86
CA SER A 102 44.11 41.43 -9.83
C SER A 102 42.60 41.27 -9.64
N GLY A 103 42.16 40.20 -8.97
CA GLY A 103 40.77 39.78 -8.94
C GLY A 103 40.25 39.43 -10.34
N ARG A 104 41.11 38.87 -11.20
CA ARG A 104 40.77 38.43 -12.56
C ARG A 104 40.35 36.97 -12.54
N VAL A 105 39.23 36.64 -13.20
CA VAL A 105 38.79 35.26 -13.43
C VAL A 105 38.96 34.90 -14.90
N THR A 106 39.58 33.76 -15.17
CA THR A 106 39.81 33.22 -16.52
C THR A 106 39.21 31.82 -16.60
N ILE A 107 38.37 31.55 -17.59
CA ILE A 107 37.74 30.24 -17.85
C ILE A 107 38.20 29.77 -19.24
N VAL A 108 38.72 28.56 -19.35
CA VAL A 108 39.35 28.06 -20.58
C VAL A 108 38.80 26.70 -20.98
N ASN A 109 38.39 26.61 -22.25
CA ASN A 109 38.10 25.38 -22.96
C ASN A 109 39.15 25.20 -24.08
N PRO A 110 40.06 24.22 -23.96
CA PRO A 110 41.08 23.97 -24.97
C PRO A 110 40.46 23.47 -26.28
N CYS A 111 41.08 23.83 -27.40
CA CYS A 111 40.70 23.32 -28.74
C CYS A 111 39.21 23.54 -29.10
N ALA A 112 38.55 24.51 -28.46
CA ALA A 112 37.17 24.90 -28.71
C ALA A 112 37.12 26.20 -29.51
N GLN A 113 36.01 26.42 -30.23
CA GLN A 113 35.78 27.67 -30.95
C GLN A 113 34.31 28.09 -30.84
N ILE A 114 34.07 29.38 -30.66
CA ILE A 114 32.74 29.99 -30.71
C ILE A 114 32.64 30.83 -31.99
N SER A 115 31.63 30.51 -32.81
CA SER A 115 31.32 31.24 -34.04
C SER A 115 30.37 32.41 -33.77
N THR A 116 30.31 33.39 -34.68
CA THR A 116 29.52 34.63 -34.43
C THR A 116 28.01 34.40 -34.37
N GLU A 117 27.51 33.28 -34.90
CA GLU A 117 26.11 32.84 -34.83
C GLU A 117 25.68 32.60 -33.38
N ALA A 118 26.62 32.28 -32.47
CA ALA A 118 26.36 32.20 -31.04
C ALA A 118 25.80 33.50 -30.44
N LEU A 119 25.95 34.65 -31.13
CA LEU A 119 25.40 35.94 -30.73
C LEU A 119 23.96 36.17 -31.24
N GLU A 120 23.42 35.34 -32.13
CA GLU A 120 22.05 35.44 -32.66
C GLU A 120 20.98 34.91 -31.70
N LEU A 121 19.93 35.68 -31.41
CA LEU A 121 18.87 35.26 -30.48
C LEU A 121 18.20 33.96 -30.96
N GLY A 122 17.99 33.00 -30.05
CA GLY A 122 17.39 31.71 -30.35
C GLY A 122 18.33 30.65 -30.95
N HIS A 123 19.57 31.00 -31.31
CA HIS A 123 20.57 30.04 -31.77
C HIS A 123 21.19 29.29 -30.59
N SER A 124 21.07 27.95 -30.57
CA SER A 124 21.68 27.07 -29.58
C SER A 124 22.18 25.80 -30.23
N SER A 125 23.47 25.50 -30.08
CA SER A 125 24.06 24.22 -30.47
C SER A 125 23.61 23.06 -29.57
N LYS A 126 22.98 23.34 -28.43
CA LYS A 126 22.57 22.36 -27.41
C LYS A 126 21.14 21.82 -27.60
N ARG A 127 20.42 22.27 -28.64
CA ARG A 127 19.01 21.93 -28.84
C ARG A 127 18.85 20.44 -29.18
N GLY A 128 18.05 19.72 -28.38
CA GLY A 128 17.75 18.30 -28.60
C GLY A 128 18.76 17.31 -27.99
N ASN A 129 19.77 17.81 -27.27
CA ASN A 129 20.70 16.96 -26.52
C ASN A 129 20.39 17.00 -25.01
N ASP A 130 19.69 15.98 -24.52
CA ASP A 130 19.27 15.87 -23.12
C ASP A 130 20.44 15.77 -22.11
N LYS A 131 21.68 15.56 -22.60
CA LYS A 131 22.89 15.52 -21.77
C LYS A 131 23.44 16.92 -21.45
N LEU A 132 23.08 17.94 -22.23
CA LEU A 132 23.57 19.31 -22.09
C LEU A 132 22.51 20.20 -21.42
N THR A 133 22.94 21.14 -20.59
CA THR A 133 21.99 21.91 -19.76
C THR A 133 21.73 23.30 -20.36
N GLY A 134 20.70 23.45 -21.20
CA GLY A 134 20.21 24.75 -21.67
C GLY A 134 19.86 24.81 -23.16
N CYS A 135 18.57 24.75 -23.48
CA CYS A 135 18.08 24.59 -24.86
C CYS A 135 17.69 25.90 -25.58
N HIS A 136 17.75 27.04 -24.88
CA HIS A 136 17.22 28.32 -25.38
C HIS A 136 18.24 29.15 -26.18
N GLY A 137 19.55 28.94 -25.98
CA GLY A 137 20.61 29.66 -26.73
C GLY A 137 20.91 31.07 -26.25
N GLU A 138 20.38 31.48 -25.10
CA GLU A 138 20.50 32.86 -24.59
C GLU A 138 21.54 32.99 -23.47
N GLY A 139 21.93 31.89 -22.80
CA GLY A 139 22.70 31.90 -21.55
C GLY A 139 23.99 32.72 -21.58
N LEU A 140 24.82 32.57 -22.62
CA LEU A 140 26.07 33.34 -22.77
C LEU A 140 25.82 34.86 -22.82
N LYS A 141 24.77 35.29 -23.52
CA LYS A 141 24.44 36.71 -23.71
C LYS A 141 23.87 37.31 -22.45
N LEU A 142 23.03 36.55 -21.75
CA LEU A 142 22.47 36.96 -20.46
C LEU A 142 23.56 37.04 -19.40
N ALA A 143 24.50 36.09 -19.37
CA ALA A 143 25.67 36.17 -18.51
C ALA A 143 26.51 37.43 -18.80
N ALA A 144 26.77 37.71 -20.08
CA ALA A 144 27.46 38.93 -20.49
C ALA A 144 26.72 40.20 -20.05
N LEU A 145 25.40 40.27 -20.26
CA LEU A 145 24.57 41.38 -19.82
C LEU A 145 24.71 41.63 -18.31
N VAL A 146 24.54 40.57 -17.51
CA VAL A 146 24.52 40.67 -16.05
C VAL A 146 25.90 41.02 -15.50
N MET A 147 26.98 40.47 -16.05
CA MET A 147 28.35 40.84 -15.67
C MET A 147 28.63 42.32 -15.96
N VAL A 148 28.30 42.80 -17.18
CA VAL A 148 28.50 44.20 -17.57
C VAL A 148 27.64 45.16 -16.73
N ARG A 149 26.37 44.82 -16.50
CA ARG A 149 25.47 45.60 -15.63
C ARG A 149 25.97 45.68 -14.18
N SER A 150 26.68 44.65 -13.71
CA SER A 150 27.21 44.57 -12.35
C SER A 150 28.59 45.24 -12.20
N GLY A 151 29.09 45.94 -13.22
CA GLY A 151 30.37 46.65 -13.17
C GLY A 151 31.59 45.80 -13.54
N TYR A 152 31.41 44.62 -14.13
CA TYR A 152 32.49 43.78 -14.63
C TYR A 152 32.64 43.85 -16.15
N SER A 153 33.86 43.66 -16.65
CA SER A 153 34.14 43.43 -18.06
C SER A 153 34.09 41.94 -18.34
N LEU A 154 33.36 41.54 -19.39
CA LEU A 154 33.41 40.18 -19.94
C LEU A 154 34.08 40.24 -21.32
N LYS A 155 35.17 39.48 -21.48
CA LYS A 155 35.87 39.31 -22.75
C LYS A 155 35.88 37.83 -23.15
N ILE A 156 35.85 37.55 -24.44
CA ILE A 156 35.98 36.19 -24.98
C ILE A 156 37.04 36.21 -26.07
N ASP A 157 38.07 35.41 -25.90
CA ASP A 157 39.10 35.15 -26.91
C ASP A 157 38.80 33.82 -27.57
N THR A 158 38.65 33.81 -28.89
CA THR A 158 38.30 32.62 -29.69
C THR A 158 38.67 32.83 -31.15
N ALA A 159 39.14 31.78 -31.82
CA ALA A 159 39.35 31.74 -33.27
C ALA A 159 40.09 32.98 -33.83
N ASN A 160 41.21 33.38 -33.20
CA ASN A 160 42.00 34.57 -33.57
C ASN A 160 41.24 35.90 -33.43
N SER A 161 40.26 35.98 -32.53
CA SER A 161 39.49 37.20 -32.31
C SER A 161 39.26 37.47 -30.82
N HIS A 162 39.22 38.75 -30.48
CA HIS A 162 38.94 39.28 -29.15
C HIS A 162 37.54 39.91 -29.16
N TRP A 163 36.64 39.37 -28.35
CA TRP A 163 35.28 39.83 -28.19
C TRP A 163 35.16 40.58 -26.87
N THR A 164 34.63 41.80 -26.89
CA THR A 164 34.42 42.60 -25.69
C THR A 164 32.95 43.01 -25.59
N PHE A 165 32.33 42.71 -24.46
CA PHE A 165 30.94 43.08 -24.20
C PHE A 165 30.84 44.42 -23.47
N GLY A 166 29.86 45.22 -23.85
CA GLY A 166 29.58 46.52 -23.23
C GLY A 166 28.13 46.95 -23.42
N ILE A 167 27.66 47.87 -22.60
CA ILE A 167 26.33 48.49 -22.75
C ILE A 167 26.52 49.85 -23.42
N VAL A 168 25.91 50.04 -24.60
CA VAL A 168 25.94 51.31 -25.34
C VAL A 168 24.54 51.59 -25.88
N ASP A 169 24.05 52.81 -25.67
CA ASP A 169 22.68 53.23 -26.01
C ASP A 169 21.60 52.30 -25.42
N SER A 170 21.75 51.95 -24.14
CA SER A 170 20.83 51.06 -23.41
C SER A 170 20.60 49.70 -24.08
N LYS A 171 21.61 49.18 -24.79
CA LYS A 171 21.61 47.84 -25.39
C LYS A 171 22.96 47.17 -25.19
N LEU A 172 22.96 45.85 -25.02
CA LEU A 172 24.19 45.07 -24.99
C LEU A 172 24.82 45.03 -26.39
N ARG A 173 26.12 45.26 -26.47
CA ARG A 173 26.92 45.14 -27.71
C ARG A 173 28.11 44.24 -27.48
N CYS A 174 28.50 43.53 -28.53
CA CYS A 174 29.76 42.80 -28.62
C CYS A 174 30.63 43.44 -29.71
N ILE A 175 31.85 43.85 -29.34
CA ILE A 175 32.86 44.37 -30.26
C ILE A 175 33.87 43.27 -30.51
N ILE A 176 34.03 42.88 -31.78
CA ILE A 176 34.95 41.83 -32.21
C ILE A 176 36.13 42.48 -32.92
N LYS A 177 37.33 42.24 -32.40
CA LYS A 177 38.60 42.69 -32.97
C LYS A 177 39.45 41.48 -33.37
N PRO A 178 40.07 41.44 -34.56
CA PRO A 178 41.03 40.39 -34.90
C PRO A 178 42.26 40.49 -33.99
N SER A 179 42.82 39.34 -33.60
CA SER A 179 44.11 39.27 -32.89
C SER A 179 45.24 39.68 -33.84
N LYS A 180 46.16 40.54 -33.38
CA LYS A 180 47.26 41.08 -34.20
C LYS A 180 48.49 40.16 -34.25
N THR A 181 48.41 38.97 -33.66
CA THR A 181 49.56 38.08 -33.52
C THR A 181 49.26 36.69 -34.06
N SER A 182 49.88 36.35 -35.19
CA SER A 182 50.32 34.99 -35.47
C SER A 182 51.86 35.01 -35.44
N ASN A 183 52.46 34.35 -34.47
CA ASN A 183 53.87 33.94 -34.58
C ASN A 183 53.82 32.45 -34.92
N PRO A 184 53.93 32.04 -36.20
CA PRO A 184 53.55 30.69 -36.64
C PRO A 184 54.48 29.56 -36.18
N ASN A 185 55.48 29.81 -35.33
CA ASN A 185 56.68 28.96 -35.23
C ASN A 185 57.03 28.41 -33.84
N ILE A 186 56.08 28.30 -32.92
CA ILE A 186 56.28 27.42 -31.75
C ILE A 186 55.13 26.42 -31.74
N PRO A 187 55.36 25.14 -32.05
CA PRO A 187 54.40 24.08 -31.78
C PRO A 187 54.15 24.06 -30.28
N SER A 188 53.08 24.73 -29.85
CA SER A 188 52.67 24.76 -28.46
C SER A 188 51.81 23.53 -28.23
N ASP A 189 52.35 22.56 -27.50
CA ASP A 189 51.59 21.39 -27.11
C ASP A 189 50.45 21.82 -26.17
N ALA A 190 49.21 21.56 -26.58
CA ALA A 190 48.02 21.87 -25.79
C ALA A 190 48.10 21.23 -24.41
N LYS A 191 48.78 20.07 -24.29
CA LYS A 191 48.95 19.43 -22.99
C LYS A 191 49.82 20.22 -22.04
N SER A 192 50.98 20.66 -22.50
CA SER A 192 51.86 21.52 -21.71
C SER A 192 51.22 22.88 -21.36
N ASP A 193 50.50 23.51 -22.29
CA ASP A 193 49.87 24.82 -22.04
C ASP A 193 48.80 24.74 -20.95
N MET A 194 47.91 23.75 -21.03
CA MET A 194 46.84 23.60 -20.03
C MET A 194 47.39 23.23 -18.64
N ALA A 195 48.45 22.43 -18.58
CA ALA A 195 49.14 22.11 -17.31
C ALA A 195 49.77 23.35 -16.66
N GLN A 196 50.12 24.36 -17.46
CA GLN A 196 50.66 25.65 -17.00
C GLN A 196 49.58 26.73 -16.83
N LEU A 197 48.29 26.37 -16.97
CA LEU A 197 47.15 27.30 -16.92
C LEU A 197 47.28 28.45 -17.95
N LYS A 198 47.78 28.11 -19.14
CA LYS A 198 47.97 29.01 -20.27
C LYS A 198 46.98 28.70 -21.38
N SER A 199 46.44 29.73 -22.03
CA SER A 199 45.55 29.60 -23.19
C SER A 199 46.07 30.37 -24.39
N LEU A 200 45.63 29.96 -25.59
CA LEU A 200 45.99 30.56 -26.87
C LEU A 200 44.74 30.99 -27.64
N VAL A 201 44.70 32.24 -28.13
CA VAL A 201 43.52 32.84 -28.81
C VAL A 201 43.17 32.16 -30.14
N GLU A 202 44.14 31.56 -30.79
CA GLU A 202 44.00 30.82 -32.05
C GLU A 202 43.36 29.44 -31.89
N ARG A 203 43.54 28.82 -30.71
CA ARG A 203 43.21 27.41 -30.46
C ARG A 203 42.06 27.23 -29.47
N ASP A 204 42.01 28.06 -28.45
CA ASP A 204 41.18 27.86 -27.27
C ASP A 204 40.06 28.90 -27.20
N VAL A 205 38.99 28.57 -26.48
CA VAL A 205 38.00 29.57 -26.01
C VAL A 205 38.42 29.99 -24.60
N THR A 206 38.70 31.28 -24.43
CA THR A 206 39.03 31.87 -23.13
C THR A 206 38.04 32.96 -22.78
N ILE A 207 37.34 32.82 -21.66
CA ILE A 207 36.47 33.85 -21.10
C ILE A 207 37.22 34.54 -19.96
N VAL A 208 37.30 35.87 -20.01
CA VAL A 208 37.96 36.68 -19.00
C VAL A 208 36.95 37.63 -18.35
N ILE A 209 36.90 37.60 -17.01
CA ILE A 209 36.08 38.48 -16.18
C ILE A 209 37.00 39.35 -15.32
N GLU A 210 36.87 40.66 -15.44
CA GLU A 210 37.69 41.65 -14.75
C GLU A 210 36.82 42.80 -14.23
N SER A 211 37.30 43.55 -13.24
CA SER A 211 36.62 44.77 -12.81
C SER A 211 36.80 45.90 -13.82
N THR A 212 35.79 46.75 -13.98
CA THR A 212 35.85 47.94 -14.85
C THR A 212 36.34 49.20 -14.15
N SER A 213 36.58 49.15 -12.83
CA SER A 213 37.00 50.34 -12.07
C SER A 213 38.41 50.80 -12.47
N ALA A 214 38.49 52.04 -12.97
CA ALA A 214 39.75 52.69 -13.36
C ALA A 214 40.69 53.00 -12.18
N ASP A 215 40.17 53.00 -10.94
CA ASP A 215 40.88 53.38 -9.71
C ASP A 215 41.51 52.21 -8.93
N GLY A 216 41.79 51.08 -9.58
CA GLY A 216 42.72 50.05 -9.06
C GLY A 216 42.33 49.28 -7.78
N GLU A 217 41.25 49.61 -7.08
CA GLU A 217 41.00 49.07 -5.72
C GLU A 217 39.92 47.98 -5.59
N LYS A 218 39.19 47.59 -6.64
CA LYS A 218 38.20 46.50 -6.53
C LYS A 218 38.23 45.56 -7.72
N GLY A 219 39.24 44.69 -7.78
CA GLY A 219 39.11 43.42 -8.52
C GLY A 219 37.96 42.57 -7.97
N ILE A 220 37.61 41.47 -8.64
CA ILE A 220 36.62 40.53 -8.10
C ILE A 220 37.14 40.05 -6.74
N SER A 221 36.37 40.24 -5.67
CA SER A 221 36.79 39.82 -4.33
C SER A 221 36.85 38.29 -4.24
N LEU A 222 37.70 37.78 -3.35
CA LEU A 222 37.79 36.34 -3.09
C LEU A 222 36.44 35.77 -2.62
N GLU A 223 35.71 36.52 -1.79
CA GLU A 223 34.37 36.14 -1.31
C GLU A 223 33.37 36.02 -2.46
N THR A 224 33.38 36.97 -3.41
CA THR A 224 32.54 36.92 -4.60
C THR A 224 32.88 35.72 -5.47
N PHE A 225 34.16 35.44 -5.70
CA PHE A 225 34.58 34.26 -6.46
C PHE A 225 34.20 32.95 -5.76
N HIS A 226 34.33 32.87 -4.44
CA HIS A 226 33.88 31.72 -3.65
C HIS A 226 32.37 31.53 -3.72
N ALA A 227 31.57 32.61 -3.75
CA ALA A 227 30.13 32.51 -3.97
C ALA A 227 29.81 31.97 -5.37
N TRP A 228 30.53 32.42 -6.40
CA TRP A 228 30.36 31.95 -7.78
C TRP A 228 30.63 30.46 -7.93
N ILE A 229 31.67 29.90 -7.30
CA ILE A 229 32.01 28.47 -7.47
C ILE A 229 31.18 27.54 -6.57
N LYS A 230 30.48 28.07 -5.56
CA LYS A 230 29.56 27.30 -4.69
C LYS A 230 28.22 26.95 -5.36
N ILE A 231 27.97 27.42 -6.58
CA ILE A 231 26.76 27.13 -7.35
C ILE A 231 26.69 25.69 -7.87
N THR A 232 27.80 24.97 -7.82
CA THR A 232 27.92 23.61 -8.34
C THR A 232 28.31 22.63 -7.25
N LEU A 233 27.85 21.39 -7.37
CA LEU A 233 28.17 20.26 -6.50
C LEU A 233 29.44 19.52 -6.93
N GLU A 234 30.02 19.82 -8.10
CA GLU A 234 30.98 18.91 -8.75
C GLU A 234 32.46 19.19 -8.39
N ILE A 235 32.78 20.33 -7.76
CA ILE A 235 34.18 20.75 -7.54
C ILE A 235 34.75 20.10 -6.28
N ARG A 236 35.65 19.13 -6.48
CA ARG A 236 36.34 18.40 -5.42
C ARG A 236 37.26 19.32 -4.63
N GLY A 237 37.19 19.23 -3.31
CA GLY A 237 37.95 20.06 -2.37
C GLY A 237 37.24 21.32 -1.89
N ILE A 238 36.09 21.69 -2.49
CA ILE A 238 35.32 22.88 -2.05
C ILE A 238 33.82 22.65 -1.94
N SER A 239 33.16 22.10 -2.96
CA SER A 239 31.71 21.95 -3.00
C SER A 239 31.24 20.52 -3.18
N TYR A 240 32.14 19.61 -3.59
CA TYR A 240 31.85 18.19 -3.70
C TYR A 240 31.55 17.58 -2.31
N PRO A 241 30.44 16.85 -2.15
CA PRO A 241 30.05 16.30 -0.86
C PRO A 241 31.03 15.27 -0.31
N SER A 242 31.14 15.21 1.02
CA SER A 242 31.91 14.18 1.71
C SER A 242 31.28 12.79 1.58
N HIS A 243 29.95 12.72 1.54
CA HIS A 243 29.17 11.48 1.48
C HIS A 243 28.09 11.60 0.40
N ILE A 244 28.37 11.03 -0.77
CA ILE A 244 27.48 11.01 -1.94
C ILE A 244 27.38 9.59 -2.48
N ILE A 245 26.17 9.20 -2.85
CA ILE A 245 25.89 7.93 -3.53
C ILE A 245 25.48 8.26 -4.95
N GLU A 246 26.44 8.14 -5.84
CA GLU A 246 26.27 8.44 -7.26
C GLU A 246 25.58 7.27 -7.97
N THR A 247 24.50 7.54 -8.72
CA THR A 247 23.77 6.52 -9.48
C THR A 247 23.34 7.05 -10.86
N ASP A 248 22.95 6.15 -11.74
CA ASP A 248 22.44 6.52 -13.08
C ASP A 248 21.11 7.29 -13.01
N ALA A 249 20.32 7.05 -11.95
CA ALA A 249 19.06 7.76 -11.71
C ALA A 249 19.27 9.19 -11.16
N GLY A 250 20.47 9.50 -10.68
CA GLY A 250 20.78 10.70 -9.92
C GLY A 250 21.54 10.37 -8.63
N ASP A 251 21.98 11.38 -7.91
CA ASP A 251 22.81 11.19 -6.73
C ASP A 251 22.04 11.51 -5.45
N LEU A 252 22.23 10.66 -4.45
CA LEU A 252 21.78 10.89 -3.08
C LEU A 252 22.95 11.43 -2.27
N VAL A 253 22.81 12.64 -1.73
CA VAL A 253 23.82 13.29 -0.91
C VAL A 253 23.42 13.20 0.56
N LEU A 254 24.26 12.56 1.36
CA LEU A 254 24.04 12.32 2.79
C LEU A 254 24.74 13.37 3.68
N ASP A 255 25.39 14.37 3.07
CA ASP A 255 26.04 15.47 3.78
C ASP A 255 25.00 16.44 4.38
N ALA A 256 24.96 16.53 5.71
CA ALA A 256 23.99 17.35 6.44
C ALA A 256 24.05 18.84 6.08
N ASN A 257 25.23 19.36 5.70
CA ASN A 257 25.42 20.77 5.33
C ASN A 257 24.72 21.13 4.01
N LEU A 258 24.43 20.12 3.20
CA LEU A 258 23.78 20.28 1.91
C LEU A 258 22.30 19.89 1.96
N SER A 259 21.78 19.45 3.10
CA SER A 259 20.37 19.07 3.27
C SER A 259 19.39 20.10 2.69
N SER A 260 18.24 19.63 2.21
CA SER A 260 17.20 20.45 1.54
C SER A 260 17.59 21.10 0.21
N ARG A 261 18.80 20.84 -0.31
CA ARG A 261 19.24 21.39 -1.60
C ARG A 261 18.97 20.43 -2.75
N LEU A 262 18.63 21.02 -3.90
CA LEU A 262 18.41 20.30 -5.14
C LEU A 262 19.40 20.79 -6.19
N TYR A 263 19.92 19.86 -6.96
CA TYR A 263 20.83 20.10 -8.05
C TYR A 263 20.31 19.41 -9.31
N LEU A 264 20.54 19.99 -10.47
CA LEU A 264 20.33 19.34 -11.77
C LEU A 264 21.65 19.37 -12.53
N ASN A 265 22.16 18.18 -12.88
CA ASN A 265 23.46 18.02 -13.54
C ASN A 265 24.57 18.77 -12.79
N GLY A 266 24.58 18.65 -11.46
CA GLY A 266 25.58 19.28 -10.60
C GLY A 266 25.37 20.78 -10.38
N ILE A 267 24.32 21.41 -10.92
CA ILE A 267 24.05 22.84 -10.79
C ILE A 267 22.92 23.09 -9.79
N PHE A 268 23.14 24.00 -8.84
CA PHE A 268 22.20 24.31 -7.77
C PHE A 268 20.91 24.96 -8.29
N LEU A 269 19.77 24.49 -7.78
CA LEU A 269 18.44 25.03 -8.04
C LEU A 269 18.02 25.93 -6.85
N PRO A 270 18.06 27.27 -6.99
CA PRO A 270 17.93 28.20 -5.87
C PRO A 270 16.51 28.31 -5.28
N ALA A 271 15.47 27.89 -5.98
CA ALA A 271 14.09 27.95 -5.50
C ALA A 271 13.53 26.54 -5.26
N ALA A 272 14.00 25.83 -4.23
CA ALA A 272 13.16 24.75 -3.70
C ALA A 272 11.88 25.39 -3.15
N PHE A 273 10.71 25.00 -3.67
CA PHE A 273 9.41 25.65 -3.44
C PHE A 273 9.22 26.12 -1.99
N ALA A 274 9.09 27.45 -1.78
CA ALA A 274 8.95 28.08 -0.47
C ALA A 274 7.68 27.68 0.34
N ASN A 275 6.79 26.86 -0.23
CA ASN A 275 5.50 26.47 0.36
C ASN A 275 5.38 24.96 0.65
N LEU A 276 6.46 24.17 0.53
CA LEU A 276 6.47 22.74 0.84
C LEU A 276 7.41 22.42 2.00
N LYS A 277 7.15 21.31 2.71
CA LYS A 277 8.11 20.77 3.68
C LYS A 277 9.44 20.53 2.96
N PRO A 278 10.58 20.96 3.52
CA PRO A 278 11.87 20.78 2.87
C PRO A 278 12.24 19.29 2.79
N TYR A 279 12.98 18.93 1.75
CA TYR A 279 13.63 17.62 1.65
C TYR A 279 14.59 17.42 2.83
N ARG A 280 14.61 16.22 3.38
CA ARG A 280 15.55 15.89 4.46
C ARG A 280 16.96 15.65 3.94
N PHE A 281 17.08 15.19 2.70
CA PHE A 281 18.34 14.92 2.03
C PHE A 281 18.56 15.87 0.85
N CYS A 282 19.76 15.80 0.27
CA CYS A 282 20.12 16.54 -0.92
C CYS A 282 20.11 15.60 -2.12
N TYR A 283 19.62 16.11 -3.26
CA TYR A 283 19.45 15.35 -4.48
C TYR A 283 20.11 16.06 -5.66
N ASN A 284 20.87 15.30 -6.45
CA ASN A 284 21.37 15.76 -7.75
C ASN A 284 20.71 14.96 -8.86
N PHE A 285 19.80 15.58 -9.59
CA PHE A 285 19.09 14.97 -10.70
C PHE A 285 19.97 14.91 -11.95
N THR A 286 19.92 13.81 -12.69
CA THR A 286 20.59 13.68 -14.01
C THR A 286 19.69 14.11 -15.16
N ARG A 287 18.39 14.24 -14.91
CA ARG A 287 17.37 14.58 -15.90
C ARG A 287 16.31 15.46 -15.24
N GLY A 288 15.71 16.36 -16.01
CA GLY A 288 14.62 17.19 -15.54
C GLY A 288 14.41 18.41 -16.43
N LYS A 289 13.15 18.83 -16.55
CA LYS A 289 12.80 20.09 -17.22
C LYS A 289 12.74 21.20 -16.19
N ILE A 290 13.59 22.20 -16.37
CA ILE A 290 13.59 23.42 -15.56
C ILE A 290 12.82 24.53 -16.26
N ASN A 291 12.25 25.44 -15.48
CA ASN A 291 11.68 26.66 -16.02
C ASN A 291 12.76 27.52 -16.72
N ARG A 292 12.32 28.54 -17.47
CA ARG A 292 13.23 29.45 -18.21
C ARG A 292 14.34 30.02 -17.33
N ASP A 293 14.01 30.34 -16.07
CA ASP A 293 14.92 30.98 -15.12
C ASP A 293 15.81 29.98 -14.35
N ARG A 294 15.68 28.68 -14.63
CA ARG A 294 16.47 27.57 -14.05
C ARG A 294 16.39 27.48 -12.52
N GLN A 295 15.25 27.86 -11.96
CA GLN A 295 15.04 27.95 -10.52
C GLN A 295 14.35 26.71 -9.93
N ILE A 296 13.51 26.05 -10.72
CA ILE A 296 12.61 24.97 -10.30
C ILE A 296 12.44 23.93 -11.41
N LEU A 297 12.22 22.68 -11.01
CA LEU A 297 11.65 21.66 -11.88
C LEU A 297 10.17 21.98 -12.13
N ILE A 298 9.72 21.79 -13.37
CA ILE A 298 8.38 22.19 -13.80
C ILE A 298 7.31 21.23 -13.25
N ASP A 299 7.60 19.93 -13.17
CA ASP A 299 6.64 18.90 -12.79
C ASP A 299 7.00 18.23 -11.46
N LYS A 300 6.10 18.38 -10.47
CA LYS A 300 6.27 17.81 -9.12
C LYS A 300 6.13 16.29 -9.08
N SER A 301 5.30 15.72 -9.94
CA SER A 301 5.15 14.27 -10.02
C SER A 301 6.41 13.66 -10.63
N GLU A 302 7.01 14.30 -11.64
CA GLU A 302 8.30 13.87 -12.19
C GLU A 302 9.42 14.02 -11.16
N GLU A 303 9.44 15.09 -10.36
CA GLU A 303 10.41 15.29 -9.28
C GLU A 303 10.31 14.19 -8.21
N ALA A 304 9.11 13.93 -7.68
CA ALA A 304 8.90 12.89 -6.68
C ALA A 304 9.25 11.48 -7.20
N ASP A 305 8.93 11.20 -8.47
CA ASP A 305 9.32 9.95 -9.13
C ASP A 305 10.83 9.85 -9.33
N ALA A 306 11.51 10.95 -9.67
CA ALA A 306 12.97 10.99 -9.77
C ALA A 306 13.64 10.76 -8.41
N VAL A 307 13.17 11.40 -7.34
CA VAL A 307 13.64 11.17 -5.96
C VAL A 307 13.47 9.69 -5.57
N ARG A 308 12.29 9.12 -5.84
CA ARG A 308 12.02 7.70 -5.61
C ARG A 308 13.01 6.80 -6.35
N LYS A 309 13.27 7.07 -7.64
CA LYS A 309 14.24 6.30 -8.45
C LYS A 309 15.67 6.42 -7.92
N ILE A 310 16.07 7.60 -7.43
CA ILE A 310 17.37 7.81 -6.79
C ILE A 310 17.48 6.93 -5.53
N TRP A 311 16.46 6.92 -4.67
CA TRP A 311 16.43 6.05 -3.50
C TRP A 311 16.52 4.57 -3.85
N GLU A 312 15.76 4.10 -4.86
CA GLU A 312 15.84 2.71 -5.31
C GLU A 312 17.23 2.35 -5.80
N ALA A 313 17.82 3.18 -6.67
CA ALA A 313 19.16 2.94 -7.20
C ALA A 313 20.23 3.00 -6.08
N ALA A 314 20.09 3.90 -5.11
CA ALA A 314 20.99 4.02 -3.98
C ALA A 314 20.89 2.80 -3.03
N ILE A 315 19.68 2.29 -2.79
CA ILE A 315 19.46 1.05 -2.03
C ILE A 315 20.06 -0.15 -2.77
N GLU A 316 19.84 -0.25 -4.09
CA GLU A 316 20.41 -1.32 -4.91
C GLU A 316 21.95 -1.32 -4.88
N LYS A 317 22.56 -0.12 -4.82
CA LYS A 317 24.03 0.04 -4.80
C LYS A 317 24.66 -0.14 -3.42
N HIS A 318 24.02 0.37 -2.35
CA HIS A 318 24.57 0.37 -0.99
C HIS A 318 23.48 0.09 0.07
N GLU A 319 22.85 -1.10 -0.01
CA GLU A 319 21.72 -1.50 0.83
C GLU A 319 21.96 -1.25 2.34
N GLU A 320 23.11 -1.67 2.87
CA GLU A 320 23.39 -1.62 4.31
C GLU A 320 23.37 -0.20 4.90
N ILE A 321 23.77 0.79 4.11
CA ILE A 321 23.85 2.20 4.54
C ILE A 321 22.53 2.91 4.24
N VAL A 322 21.96 2.69 3.06
CA VAL A 322 20.84 3.48 2.54
C VAL A 322 19.49 2.97 3.03
N LEU A 323 19.29 1.65 3.07
CA LEU A 323 18.00 1.06 3.45
C LEU A 323 17.54 1.49 4.85
N PRO A 324 18.41 1.54 5.89
CA PRO A 324 18.00 2.04 7.21
C PRO A 324 17.53 3.50 7.18
N LEU A 325 18.17 4.37 6.40
CA LEU A 325 17.81 5.78 6.28
C LEU A 325 16.46 5.95 5.58
N TYR A 326 16.24 5.22 4.49
CA TYR A 326 14.96 5.25 3.79
C TYR A 326 13.83 4.65 4.63
N PHE A 327 14.12 3.57 5.37
CA PHE A 327 13.17 2.98 6.29
C PHE A 327 12.76 3.93 7.42
N ASP A 328 13.72 4.69 7.97
CA ASP A 328 13.46 5.74 8.96
C ASP A 328 12.53 6.83 8.40
N LEU A 329 12.75 7.27 7.16
CA LEU A 329 11.84 8.19 6.47
C LEU A 329 10.41 7.64 6.38
N LEU A 330 10.24 6.41 5.90
CA LEU A 330 8.93 5.77 5.76
C LEU A 330 8.21 5.59 7.11
N ARG A 331 8.97 5.33 8.18
CA ARG A 331 8.44 5.02 9.51
C ARG A 331 8.16 6.27 10.35
N ASN A 332 9.06 7.23 10.32
CA ASN A 332 9.05 8.37 11.24
C ASN A 332 8.71 9.70 10.54
N PHE A 333 8.85 9.77 9.22
CA PHE A 333 8.57 10.97 8.42
C PHE A 333 7.71 10.66 7.17
N PRO A 334 6.53 10.03 7.32
CA PRO A 334 5.72 9.59 6.17
C PRO A 334 5.19 10.74 5.30
N GLU A 335 5.18 11.97 5.82
CA GLU A 335 4.77 13.18 5.12
C GLU A 335 5.95 13.92 4.45
N SER A 336 7.16 13.33 4.44
CA SER A 336 8.34 13.94 3.84
C SER A 336 8.24 13.87 2.31
N PRO A 337 8.66 14.92 1.58
CA PRO A 337 8.71 14.84 0.11
C PRO A 337 9.67 13.74 -0.38
N ASP A 338 10.66 13.35 0.44
CA ASP A 338 11.60 12.24 0.16
C ASP A 338 10.91 10.88 -0.10
N VAL A 339 9.68 10.71 0.39
CA VAL A 339 8.90 9.46 0.29
C VAL A 339 7.55 9.64 -0.40
N ALA A 340 7.33 10.79 -1.07
CA ALA A 340 6.04 11.15 -1.65
C ALA A 340 5.50 10.12 -2.68
N SER A 341 6.39 9.44 -3.41
CA SER A 341 6.04 8.40 -4.39
C SER A 341 6.40 6.98 -3.92
N ALA A 342 6.44 6.72 -2.60
CA ALA A 342 6.81 5.41 -2.07
C ALA A 342 5.79 4.29 -2.40
N ASP A 343 4.57 4.63 -2.79
CA ASP A 343 3.50 3.70 -3.19
C ASP A 343 3.86 2.90 -4.46
N VAL A 344 4.57 3.54 -5.40
CA VAL A 344 4.98 2.94 -6.68
C VAL A 344 6.39 2.34 -6.68
N LEU A 345 6.96 2.05 -5.51
CA LEU A 345 8.25 1.36 -5.40
C LEU A 345 8.23 -0.03 -6.08
N LYS A 346 9.38 -0.43 -6.64
CA LYS A 346 9.64 -1.76 -7.18
C LYS A 346 9.42 -2.84 -6.11
N ASN A 347 8.99 -4.02 -6.57
CA ASN A 347 8.76 -5.17 -5.68
C ASN A 347 10.03 -5.60 -4.94
N SER A 348 11.20 -5.55 -5.58
CA SER A 348 12.49 -5.85 -4.96
C SER A 348 12.75 -4.96 -3.73
N THR A 349 12.59 -3.65 -3.87
CA THR A 349 12.75 -2.68 -2.77
C THR A 349 11.73 -2.91 -1.67
N LYS A 350 10.46 -3.16 -2.02
CA LYS A 350 9.39 -3.50 -1.06
C LYS A 350 9.74 -4.76 -0.25
N THR A 351 10.33 -5.78 -0.87
CA THR A 351 10.79 -7.00 -0.19
C THR A 351 11.93 -6.72 0.80
N LEU A 352 12.86 -5.83 0.46
CA LEU A 352 13.94 -5.43 1.39
C LEU A 352 13.39 -4.69 2.60
N ILE A 353 12.46 -3.74 2.38
CA ILE A 353 11.76 -3.02 3.46
C ILE A 353 11.00 -4.02 4.36
N TRP A 354 10.29 -4.99 3.77
CA TRP A 354 9.59 -6.02 4.53
C TRP A 354 10.53 -6.87 5.38
N ARG A 355 11.66 -7.32 4.81
CA ARG A 355 12.68 -8.09 5.54
C ARG A 355 13.26 -7.28 6.70
N ARG A 356 13.45 -5.98 6.51
CA ARG A 356 13.89 -5.07 7.58
C ARG A 356 12.86 -4.97 8.70
N CYS A 357 11.58 -4.78 8.36
CA CYS A 357 10.49 -4.78 9.34
C CYS A 357 10.55 -6.05 10.21
N LEU A 358 10.59 -7.22 9.59
CA LEU A 358 10.64 -8.51 10.30
C LEU A 358 11.84 -8.60 11.25
N ARG A 359 13.01 -8.13 10.82
CA ARG A 359 14.21 -8.11 11.66
C ARG A 359 14.06 -7.21 12.88
N ASP A 360 13.48 -6.01 12.71
CA ASP A 360 13.28 -5.05 13.80
C ASP A 360 12.19 -5.49 14.80
N ALA A 361 11.20 -6.27 14.34
CA ALA A 361 10.10 -6.75 15.17
C ALA A 361 10.38 -8.09 15.87
N GLY A 362 11.34 -8.88 15.38
CA GLY A 362 11.63 -10.22 15.90
C GLY A 362 10.47 -11.21 15.70
N ASP A 363 10.55 -12.36 16.38
CA ASP A 363 9.58 -13.45 16.22
C ASP A 363 8.24 -13.20 16.94
N THR A 364 8.23 -12.27 17.91
CA THR A 364 7.07 -11.93 18.73
C THR A 364 6.26 -10.77 18.18
N GLY A 365 6.85 -9.93 17.33
CA GLY A 365 6.18 -8.74 16.81
C GLY A 365 5.08 -9.04 15.78
N TRP A 366 3.98 -8.30 15.87
CA TRP A 366 2.87 -8.33 14.93
C TRP A 366 2.50 -6.92 14.49
N PHE A 367 2.61 -6.66 13.20
CA PHE A 367 2.38 -5.33 12.66
C PHE A 367 0.89 -4.97 12.59
N TYR A 368 0.59 -3.70 12.86
CA TYR A 368 -0.76 -3.16 12.66
C TYR A 368 -0.71 -1.71 12.15
N SER A 369 -1.73 -1.31 11.39
CA SER A 369 -1.85 0.06 10.89
C SER A 369 -2.16 1.02 12.04
N GLU A 370 -1.55 2.21 12.04
CA GLU A 370 -1.88 3.28 12.99
C GLU A 370 -3.37 3.66 13.02
N LYS A 371 -4.11 3.42 11.93
CA LYS A 371 -5.55 3.65 11.82
C LYS A 371 -6.40 2.53 12.43
N SER A 372 -5.77 1.46 12.92
CA SER A 372 -6.48 0.33 13.54
C SER A 372 -7.09 0.75 14.88
N SER A 373 -8.24 0.18 15.21
CA SER A 373 -8.91 0.43 16.49
C SER A 373 -8.15 -0.16 17.67
N ALA A 374 -8.43 0.35 18.88
CA ALA A 374 -7.88 -0.22 20.12
C ALA A 374 -8.24 -1.71 20.30
N GLN A 375 -9.39 -2.13 19.77
CA GLN A 375 -9.81 -3.53 19.76
C GLN A 375 -8.88 -4.41 18.92
N SER A 376 -8.36 -3.93 17.79
CA SER A 376 -7.39 -4.70 17.00
C SER A 376 -6.09 -4.93 17.77
N VAL A 377 -5.66 -3.94 18.58
CA VAL A 377 -4.45 -4.06 19.41
C VAL A 377 -4.65 -5.06 20.56
N SER A 378 -5.82 -5.06 21.20
CA SER A 378 -6.13 -6.07 22.23
C SER A 378 -6.22 -7.47 21.63
N VAL A 379 -6.78 -7.63 20.42
CA VAL A 379 -6.80 -8.92 19.72
C VAL A 379 -5.39 -9.46 19.47
N ILE A 380 -4.45 -8.62 19.02
CA ILE A 380 -3.06 -9.03 18.80
C ILE A 380 -2.43 -9.57 20.08
N ARG A 381 -2.62 -8.87 21.20
CA ARG A 381 -2.03 -9.25 22.48
C ARG A 381 -2.71 -10.46 23.12
N ASP A 382 -4.03 -10.39 23.25
CA ASP A 382 -4.81 -11.30 24.10
C ASP A 382 -5.21 -12.57 23.34
N VAL A 383 -5.30 -12.52 22.00
CA VAL A 383 -5.73 -13.65 21.17
C VAL A 383 -4.59 -14.26 20.37
N LEU A 384 -3.77 -13.43 19.72
CA LEU A 384 -2.63 -13.93 18.93
C LEU A 384 -1.38 -14.19 19.79
N GLY A 385 -1.31 -13.65 21.02
CA GLY A 385 -0.15 -13.79 21.90
C GLY A 385 1.10 -13.13 21.34
N LYS A 386 0.94 -12.06 20.54
CA LYS A 386 2.01 -11.34 19.87
C LYS A 386 2.14 -9.91 20.41
N GLU A 387 3.30 -9.30 20.17
CA GLU A 387 3.57 -7.92 20.55
C GLU A 387 3.13 -6.96 19.43
N PRO A 388 2.21 -6.02 19.69
CA PRO A 388 1.71 -5.13 18.65
C PRO A 388 2.77 -4.09 18.24
N VAL A 389 3.16 -4.10 16.95
CA VAL A 389 4.11 -3.16 16.36
C VAL A 389 3.38 -2.20 15.43
N ARG A 390 3.33 -0.93 15.80
CA ARG A 390 2.61 0.11 15.03
C ARG A 390 3.37 0.50 13.77
N LEU A 391 2.67 0.52 12.63
CA LEU A 391 3.17 1.05 11.35
C LEU A 391 2.34 2.27 10.89
N PRO A 392 2.97 3.33 10.34
CA PRO A 392 2.25 4.40 9.68
C PRO A 392 1.39 3.91 8.51
N SER A 393 0.31 4.62 8.19
CA SER A 393 -0.64 4.20 7.14
C SER A 393 0.03 4.03 5.78
N MET A 394 0.97 4.92 5.43
CA MET A 394 1.71 4.84 4.18
C MET A 394 2.54 3.55 4.08
N LEU A 395 3.35 3.27 5.11
CA LEU A 395 4.17 2.06 5.16
C LEU A 395 3.33 0.78 5.21
N TRP A 396 2.21 0.80 5.95
CA TRP A 396 1.24 -0.29 5.97
C TRP A 396 0.70 -0.60 4.56
N ASN A 397 0.21 0.42 3.86
CA ASN A 397 -0.35 0.25 2.51
C ASN A 397 0.69 -0.22 1.50
N LEU A 398 1.90 0.36 1.55
CA LEU A 398 3.03 -0.02 0.72
C LEU A 398 3.38 -1.51 0.84
N LEU A 399 3.39 -2.03 2.08
CA LEU A 399 3.71 -3.43 2.34
C LEU A 399 2.56 -4.37 1.97
N ARG A 400 1.30 -3.96 2.14
CA ARG A 400 0.14 -4.81 1.85
C ARG A 400 0.05 -5.29 0.39
N THR A 401 0.66 -4.60 -0.57
CA THR A 401 0.61 -4.99 -1.98
C THR A 401 1.39 -6.28 -2.27
N ASN A 402 2.49 -6.54 -1.55
CA ASN A 402 3.46 -7.60 -1.92
C ASN A 402 3.98 -8.43 -0.73
N SER A 403 3.47 -8.23 0.48
CA SER A 403 3.88 -8.97 1.67
C SER A 403 2.70 -9.78 2.23
N PRO A 404 2.95 -10.84 3.03
CA PRO A 404 1.90 -11.59 3.70
C PRO A 404 1.26 -10.82 4.88
N LEU A 405 1.38 -9.49 4.90
CA LEU A 405 0.88 -8.63 5.96
C LEU A 405 -0.64 -8.73 6.05
N ARG A 406 -1.12 -9.23 7.18
CA ARG A 406 -2.54 -9.43 7.49
C ARG A 406 -2.94 -8.56 8.67
N THR A 407 -4.18 -8.08 8.64
CA THR A 407 -4.87 -7.57 9.82
C THR A 407 -5.08 -8.70 10.83
N PRO A 408 -5.29 -8.38 12.12
CA PRO A 408 -5.60 -9.39 13.12
C PRO A 408 -6.82 -10.24 12.76
N GLN A 409 -7.84 -9.62 12.15
CA GLN A 409 -9.04 -10.30 11.69
C GLN A 409 -8.75 -11.27 10.53
N GLU A 410 -7.97 -10.84 9.53
CA GLU A 410 -7.55 -11.72 8.42
C GLU A 410 -6.74 -12.91 8.93
N GLU A 411 -5.82 -12.70 9.88
CA GLU A 411 -5.06 -13.81 10.47
C GLU A 411 -5.94 -14.76 11.28
N GLN A 412 -6.90 -14.25 12.05
CA GLN A 412 -7.85 -15.11 12.75
C GLN A 412 -8.66 -15.97 11.79
N ILE A 413 -9.07 -15.43 10.63
CA ILE A 413 -9.76 -16.18 9.59
C ILE A 413 -8.84 -17.26 9.01
N GLU A 414 -7.58 -16.95 8.73
CA GLU A 414 -6.60 -17.91 8.22
C GLU A 414 -6.30 -19.04 9.21
N GLN A 415 -6.13 -18.71 10.49
CA GLN A 415 -6.00 -19.72 11.56
C GLN A 415 -7.25 -20.58 11.68
N PHE A 416 -8.44 -19.98 11.56
CA PHE A 416 -9.71 -20.70 11.60
C PHE A 416 -9.90 -21.63 10.39
N LYS A 417 -9.42 -21.23 9.20
CA LYS A 417 -9.37 -22.11 8.01
C LYS A 417 -8.50 -23.33 8.26
N MET A 418 -7.40 -23.19 9.00
CA MET A 418 -6.48 -24.29 9.32
C MET A 418 -6.85 -25.05 10.61
N ALA A 419 -7.90 -24.62 11.32
CA ALA A 419 -8.28 -25.21 12.60
C ALA A 419 -8.69 -26.69 12.48
N GLU A 420 -8.29 -27.47 13.48
CA GLU A 420 -8.54 -28.91 13.54
C GLU A 420 -10.03 -29.23 13.68
N MET A 421 -10.47 -30.27 12.98
CA MET A 421 -11.82 -30.79 13.08
C MET A 421 -12.07 -31.42 14.45
N CYS A 422 -13.20 -31.05 15.05
CA CYS A 422 -13.71 -31.63 16.28
C CYS A 422 -14.81 -32.64 15.98
N ARG A 423 -14.77 -33.77 16.70
CA ARG A 423 -15.93 -34.66 16.77
C ARG A 423 -17.04 -33.98 17.54
N CYS A 424 -18.27 -34.11 17.05
CA CYS A 424 -19.44 -33.63 17.78
C CYS A 424 -19.55 -34.39 19.11
N PRO A 425 -19.62 -33.71 20.27
CA PRO A 425 -19.81 -34.38 21.55
C PRO A 425 -21.07 -35.26 21.54
N PRO A 426 -21.10 -36.34 22.33
CA PRO A 426 -22.24 -37.25 22.35
C PRO A 426 -23.47 -36.70 23.10
N SER A 427 -23.38 -35.52 23.73
CA SER A 427 -24.51 -34.93 24.47
C SER A 427 -25.75 -34.74 23.59
N SER A 428 -26.95 -34.87 24.17
CA SER A 428 -28.20 -34.65 23.42
C SER A 428 -28.26 -33.24 22.83
N PHE A 429 -27.78 -32.23 23.56
CA PHE A 429 -27.70 -30.85 23.08
C PHE A 429 -26.86 -30.72 21.81
N SER A 430 -25.60 -31.16 21.83
CA SER A 430 -24.69 -31.03 20.67
C SER A 430 -25.17 -31.80 19.44
N GLN A 431 -25.72 -33.00 19.65
CA GLN A 431 -26.30 -33.79 18.56
C GLN A 431 -27.52 -33.10 17.95
N THR A 432 -28.39 -32.53 18.79
CA THR A 432 -29.57 -31.78 18.35
C THR A 432 -29.15 -30.53 17.56
N VAL A 433 -28.21 -29.73 18.06
CA VAL A 433 -27.70 -28.54 17.35
C VAL A 433 -27.13 -28.92 15.98
N LYS A 434 -26.27 -29.95 15.92
CA LYS A 434 -25.71 -30.43 14.65
C LYS A 434 -26.81 -30.87 13.68
N ARG A 435 -27.81 -31.62 14.16
CA ARG A 435 -28.90 -32.17 13.34
C ARG A 435 -29.78 -31.05 12.78
N VAL A 436 -30.24 -30.17 13.65
CA VAL A 436 -31.11 -29.04 13.30
C VAL A 436 -30.38 -28.07 12.36
N MET A 437 -29.11 -27.78 12.61
CA MET A 437 -28.31 -26.95 11.71
C MET A 437 -28.23 -27.55 10.30
N GLY A 438 -27.97 -28.85 10.20
CA GLY A 438 -28.01 -29.56 8.91
C GLY A 438 -29.38 -29.49 8.23
N ALA A 439 -30.46 -29.67 8.99
CA ALA A 439 -31.84 -29.56 8.50
C ALA A 439 -32.14 -28.15 7.96
N CYS A 440 -31.77 -27.10 8.69
CA CYS A 440 -31.94 -25.71 8.28
C CYS A 440 -31.20 -25.39 6.98
N LEU A 441 -29.98 -25.90 6.80
CA LEU A 441 -29.21 -25.70 5.56
C LEU A 441 -29.83 -26.44 4.37
N LEU A 442 -30.44 -27.60 4.57
CA LEU A 442 -31.17 -28.34 3.52
C LEU A 442 -32.46 -27.64 3.09
N LEU A 443 -33.05 -26.78 3.93
CA LEU A 443 -34.21 -25.96 3.53
C LEU A 443 -33.86 -24.92 2.46
N ILE A 444 -32.58 -24.60 2.27
CA ILE A 444 -32.14 -23.60 1.31
C ILE A 444 -32.17 -24.20 -0.10
N THR A 445 -33.28 -23.99 -0.79
CA THR A 445 -33.49 -24.49 -2.15
C THR A 445 -32.50 -23.90 -3.15
N GLY A 446 -31.97 -24.74 -4.06
CA GLY A 446 -31.09 -24.30 -5.15
C GLY A 446 -29.61 -24.19 -4.79
N LEU A 447 -29.22 -24.52 -3.55
CA LEU A 447 -27.81 -24.66 -3.18
C LEU A 447 -27.34 -26.12 -3.28
N ALA A 448 -26.11 -26.32 -3.76
CA ALA A 448 -25.43 -27.60 -3.63
C ALA A 448 -25.23 -27.94 -2.13
N PRO A 449 -25.29 -29.24 -1.75
CA PRO A 449 -25.17 -29.67 -0.35
C PRO A 449 -23.96 -29.05 0.35
N ILE A 450 -24.19 -28.48 1.54
CA ILE A 450 -23.15 -27.87 2.37
C ILE A 450 -22.74 -28.86 3.46
N ASN A 451 -21.45 -29.13 3.58
CA ASN A 451 -20.91 -29.99 4.62
C ASN A 451 -20.56 -29.17 5.87
N VAL A 452 -21.23 -29.43 6.99
CA VAL A 452 -20.97 -28.73 8.26
C VAL A 452 -19.89 -29.44 9.06
N GLN A 453 -18.81 -28.75 9.36
CA GLN A 453 -17.70 -29.22 10.18
C GLN A 453 -17.56 -28.35 11.43
N PHE A 454 -17.39 -28.97 12.58
CA PHE A 454 -17.09 -28.24 13.81
C PHE A 454 -15.58 -28.23 14.04
N VAL A 455 -15.02 -27.08 14.42
CA VAL A 455 -13.57 -26.89 14.56
C VAL A 455 -13.18 -26.32 15.92
N ARG A 456 -11.97 -26.64 16.36
CA ARG A 456 -11.35 -26.12 17.59
C ARG A 456 -10.76 -24.74 17.29
N GLY A 457 -11.45 -23.68 17.69
CA GLY A 457 -10.90 -22.32 17.64
C GLY A 457 -10.50 -21.81 19.02
N ASN A 458 -9.84 -20.65 19.02
CA ASN A 458 -9.43 -19.95 20.24
C ASN A 458 -10.63 -19.24 20.89
N LYS A 459 -10.55 -18.94 22.20
CA LYS A 459 -11.67 -18.40 22.98
C LYS A 459 -12.35 -17.14 22.39
N ASN A 460 -11.63 -16.36 21.57
CA ASN A 460 -12.13 -15.13 20.93
C ASN A 460 -12.03 -15.19 19.38
N SER A 461 -12.18 -16.36 18.77
CA SER A 461 -12.05 -16.54 17.32
C SER A 461 -13.36 -16.36 16.55
N VAL A 462 -13.23 -16.29 15.22
CA VAL A 462 -14.30 -16.40 14.22
C VAL A 462 -15.30 -17.51 14.57
N ASP A 463 -16.59 -17.21 14.43
CA ASP A 463 -17.68 -18.15 14.75
C ASP A 463 -17.90 -19.20 13.67
N CYS A 464 -17.89 -18.75 12.42
CA CYS A 464 -18.05 -19.62 11.27
C CYS A 464 -17.29 -19.08 10.06
N PHE A 465 -16.91 -19.98 9.18
CA PHE A 465 -16.27 -19.68 7.90
C PHE A 465 -16.81 -20.64 6.85
N PHE A 466 -17.17 -20.13 5.68
CA PHE A 466 -17.63 -20.94 4.57
C PHE A 466 -16.61 -20.94 3.43
N ASP A 467 -16.19 -22.13 3.03
CA ASP A 467 -15.33 -22.36 1.88
C ASP A 467 -16.19 -22.77 0.68
N ASP A 468 -16.30 -21.90 -0.32
CA ASP A 468 -17.18 -22.12 -1.46
C ASP A 468 -16.63 -23.20 -2.43
N GLU A 469 -15.31 -23.31 -2.56
CA GLU A 469 -14.67 -24.31 -3.43
C GLU A 469 -14.93 -25.74 -2.92
N THR A 470 -14.78 -25.95 -1.62
CA THR A 470 -14.98 -27.25 -0.99
C THR A 470 -16.40 -27.47 -0.47
N ARG A 471 -17.24 -26.43 -0.46
CA ARG A 471 -18.60 -26.40 0.10
C ARG A 471 -18.65 -26.82 1.58
N ILE A 472 -17.61 -26.46 2.35
CA ILE A 472 -17.49 -26.76 3.77
C ILE A 472 -17.81 -25.51 4.60
N LEU A 473 -18.81 -25.63 5.49
CA LEU A 473 -19.09 -24.65 6.53
C LEU A 473 -18.40 -25.08 7.83
N LYS A 474 -17.34 -24.39 8.21
CA LYS A 474 -16.66 -24.57 9.49
C LYS A 474 -17.36 -23.75 10.57
N ILE A 475 -17.69 -24.36 11.71
CA ILE A 475 -18.35 -23.74 12.85
C ILE A 475 -17.51 -23.96 14.10
N HIS A 476 -17.34 -22.94 14.93
CA HIS A 476 -16.59 -23.05 16.17
C HIS A 476 -17.26 -24.05 17.14
N HIS A 477 -16.48 -24.97 17.71
CA HIS A 477 -17.00 -26.02 18.61
C HIS A 477 -17.70 -25.48 19.88
N ARG A 478 -17.49 -24.21 20.24
CA ARG A 478 -18.22 -23.53 21.34
C ARG A 478 -19.73 -23.67 21.17
N TRP A 479 -20.22 -23.65 19.94
CA TRP A 479 -21.64 -23.80 19.59
C TRP A 479 -22.24 -25.16 19.95
N LEU A 480 -21.41 -26.13 20.33
CA LEU A 480 -21.84 -27.45 20.80
C LEU A 480 -21.79 -27.59 22.33
N ASN A 481 -21.27 -26.60 23.06
CA ASN A 481 -21.12 -26.64 24.51
C ASN A 481 -22.20 -25.80 25.18
N PHE A 482 -23.15 -26.47 25.84
CA PHE A 482 -24.26 -25.82 26.54
C PHE A 482 -23.79 -24.74 27.52
N SER A 483 -22.92 -25.10 28.48
CA SER A 483 -22.45 -24.18 29.51
C SER A 483 -21.63 -23.01 28.96
N ALA A 484 -20.92 -23.18 27.84
CA ALA A 484 -20.13 -22.11 27.25
C ALA A 484 -21.02 -21.01 26.65
N ILE A 485 -22.02 -21.39 25.86
CA ILE A 485 -22.87 -20.43 25.13
C ILE A 485 -23.87 -19.73 26.05
N HIS A 486 -24.38 -20.44 27.06
CA HIS A 486 -25.39 -19.91 27.99
C HIS A 486 -24.79 -19.02 29.08
N LYS A 487 -23.46 -18.94 29.21
CA LYS A 487 -22.80 -17.92 30.03
C LYS A 487 -22.89 -16.53 29.41
N GLU A 488 -22.96 -16.45 28.08
CA GLU A 488 -22.93 -15.21 27.32
C GLU A 488 -24.32 -14.80 26.80
N SER A 489 -25.27 -15.74 26.77
CA SER A 489 -26.60 -15.55 26.17
C SER A 489 -27.73 -15.57 27.21
N ARG A 490 -28.63 -14.58 27.17
CA ARG A 490 -29.86 -14.57 27.99
C ARG A 490 -30.87 -15.55 27.39
N CYS A 491 -31.03 -16.69 28.04
CA CYS A 491 -32.00 -17.72 27.70
C CYS A 491 -33.22 -17.61 28.61
N ARG A 492 -34.34 -18.27 28.28
CA ARG A 492 -35.59 -18.21 29.08
C ARG A 492 -35.31 -18.64 30.52
N ASP A 493 -35.67 -17.82 31.52
CA ASP A 493 -35.33 -17.94 32.96
C ASP A 493 -35.91 -19.18 33.71
N SER A 494 -36.45 -20.17 33.00
CA SER A 494 -37.04 -21.37 33.60
C SER A 494 -35.98 -22.48 33.67
N PHE A 495 -34.98 -22.31 34.54
CA PHE A 495 -33.98 -23.34 34.82
C PHE A 495 -34.27 -23.98 36.18
N PRO A 496 -34.80 -25.22 36.23
CA PRO A 496 -34.70 -26.03 37.43
C PRO A 496 -33.23 -26.36 37.67
N THR A 497 -32.72 -26.05 38.87
CA THR A 497 -31.32 -26.23 39.29
C THR A 497 -30.81 -27.69 39.14
N GLU A 498 -31.72 -28.66 38.98
CA GLU A 498 -31.43 -30.08 38.81
C GLU A 498 -31.22 -30.53 37.34
N MET A 499 -31.54 -29.70 36.33
CA MET A 499 -31.41 -30.02 34.90
C MET A 499 -30.01 -29.74 34.32
N SER A 500 -29.03 -29.44 35.16
CA SER A 500 -27.62 -29.25 34.80
C SER A 500 -26.90 -30.56 34.38
N ARG A 501 -27.61 -31.68 34.24
CA ARG A 501 -27.05 -32.94 33.75
C ARG A 501 -27.01 -32.94 32.22
N ASN A 502 -25.84 -33.26 31.66
CA ASN A 502 -25.47 -33.32 30.23
C ASN A 502 -26.40 -34.11 29.27
N ASP A 503 -27.52 -34.66 29.76
CA ASP A 503 -28.38 -35.60 29.05
C ASP A 503 -29.84 -35.14 28.92
N SER A 504 -30.20 -33.92 29.36
CA SER A 504 -31.55 -33.40 29.09
C SER A 504 -31.67 -32.94 27.62
N PRO A 505 -32.62 -33.48 26.83
CA PRO A 505 -32.89 -33.02 25.47
C PRO A 505 -33.56 -31.65 25.51
N PHE A 506 -32.73 -30.61 25.57
CA PHE A 506 -33.15 -29.23 25.61
C PHE A 506 -32.74 -28.54 24.30
N LEU A 507 -33.71 -27.96 23.59
CA LEU A 507 -33.49 -27.18 22.38
C LEU A 507 -33.55 -25.68 22.70
N CYS A 508 -32.49 -24.96 22.35
CA CYS A 508 -32.48 -23.50 22.37
C CYS A 508 -32.66 -22.94 20.96
N ASP A 509 -33.90 -22.60 20.60
CA ASP A 509 -34.24 -22.03 19.30
C ASP A 509 -33.36 -20.81 18.95
N HIS A 510 -33.11 -19.93 19.93
CA HIS A 510 -32.30 -18.74 19.74
C HIS A 510 -30.84 -19.04 19.34
N ILE A 511 -30.26 -20.15 19.81
CA ILE A 511 -28.89 -20.57 19.42
C ILE A 511 -28.85 -21.04 17.98
N ILE A 512 -29.85 -21.80 17.56
CA ILE A 512 -29.97 -22.23 16.15
C ILE A 512 -30.15 -21.00 15.26
N GLU A 513 -31.04 -20.08 15.64
CA GLU A 513 -31.27 -18.86 14.86
C GLU A 513 -30.02 -17.98 14.74
N GLU A 514 -29.27 -17.79 15.83
CA GLU A 514 -28.04 -16.99 15.83
C GLU A 514 -26.97 -17.64 14.96
N LEU A 515 -26.71 -18.93 15.17
CA LEU A 515 -25.71 -19.67 14.41
C LEU A 515 -26.07 -19.71 12.91
N LEU A 516 -27.35 -19.90 12.60
CA LEU A 516 -27.84 -19.88 11.23
C LEU A 516 -27.66 -18.51 10.61
N ARG A 517 -27.93 -17.42 11.33
CA ARG A 517 -27.72 -16.05 10.84
C ARG A 517 -26.25 -15.80 10.49
N LEU A 518 -25.32 -16.15 11.39
CA LEU A 518 -23.89 -16.06 11.16
C LEU A 518 -23.48 -16.88 9.93
N SER A 519 -23.96 -18.12 9.84
CA SER A 519 -23.65 -19.03 8.74
C SER A 519 -24.16 -18.52 7.39
N LEU A 520 -25.40 -18.03 7.31
CA LEU A 520 -25.97 -17.45 6.10
C LEU A 520 -25.19 -16.21 5.65
N SER A 521 -24.71 -15.41 6.60
CA SER A 521 -23.89 -14.23 6.28
C SER A 521 -22.55 -14.60 5.65
N GLU A 522 -21.98 -15.76 5.99
CA GLU A 522 -20.77 -16.28 5.33
C GLU A 522 -21.09 -16.98 4.00
N ILE A 523 -22.12 -17.82 3.95
CA ILE A 523 -22.51 -18.59 2.75
C ILE A 523 -22.85 -17.69 1.57
N PHE A 524 -23.52 -16.56 1.84
CA PHE A 524 -23.97 -15.64 0.81
C PHE A 524 -23.03 -14.44 0.60
N LYS A 525 -21.80 -14.44 1.11
CA LYS A 525 -20.82 -13.39 0.75
C LYS A 525 -20.40 -13.55 -0.72
N PRO A 526 -20.44 -12.51 -1.57
CA PRO A 526 -20.73 -11.09 -1.26
C PRO A 526 -22.21 -10.65 -1.43
N SER A 527 -23.07 -11.50 -2.01
CA SER A 527 -24.46 -11.18 -2.36
C SER A 527 -25.44 -11.56 -1.26
N ILE A 528 -25.69 -10.65 -0.34
CA ILE A 528 -26.64 -10.88 0.77
C ILE A 528 -28.07 -11.09 0.22
N PRO A 529 -28.81 -12.11 0.70
CA PRO A 529 -30.20 -12.32 0.29
C PRO A 529 -31.09 -11.13 0.62
N SER A 530 -32.19 -10.96 -0.13
CA SER A 530 -33.15 -9.90 0.14
C SER A 530 -33.72 -10.02 1.56
N ARG A 531 -34.06 -8.88 2.18
CA ARG A 531 -34.70 -8.85 3.51
C ARG A 531 -36.03 -9.64 3.52
N GLY A 532 -36.77 -9.62 2.41
CA GLY A 532 -38.00 -10.38 2.23
C GLY A 532 -37.76 -11.89 2.28
N TRP A 533 -36.78 -12.38 1.52
CA TRP A 533 -36.38 -13.80 1.53
C TRP A 533 -35.89 -14.23 2.91
N THR A 534 -34.99 -13.45 3.52
CA THR A 534 -34.43 -13.74 4.85
C THR A 534 -35.53 -13.87 5.91
N ASN A 535 -36.48 -12.93 5.91
CA ASN A 535 -37.62 -12.99 6.84
C ASN A 535 -38.52 -14.20 6.58
N ALA A 536 -38.80 -14.54 5.33
CA ALA A 536 -39.60 -15.72 4.99
C ALA A 536 -38.91 -17.01 5.44
N PHE A 537 -37.61 -17.13 5.18
CA PHE A 537 -36.77 -18.26 5.60
C PHE A 537 -36.77 -18.43 7.13
N PHE A 538 -36.47 -17.38 7.89
CA PHE A 538 -36.47 -17.46 9.36
C PHE A 538 -37.87 -17.71 9.94
N ARG A 539 -38.96 -17.23 9.30
CA ARG A 539 -40.33 -17.59 9.71
C ARG A 539 -40.59 -19.08 9.52
N GLN A 540 -40.13 -19.66 8.41
CA GLN A 540 -40.25 -21.08 8.14
C GLN A 540 -39.42 -21.92 9.11
N VAL A 541 -38.17 -21.53 9.37
CA VAL A 541 -37.30 -22.21 10.36
C VAL A 541 -37.94 -22.17 11.75
N ARG A 542 -38.42 -21.01 12.21
CA ARG A 542 -39.11 -20.87 13.51
C ARG A 542 -40.34 -21.74 13.63
N PHE A 543 -41.11 -21.87 12.54
CA PHE A 543 -42.26 -22.75 12.51
C PHE A 543 -41.84 -24.21 12.75
N TYR A 544 -40.83 -24.71 12.05
CA TYR A 544 -40.37 -26.09 12.23
C TYR A 544 -39.64 -26.34 13.55
N LEU A 545 -38.87 -25.37 14.07
CA LEU A 545 -38.27 -25.46 15.41
C LEU A 545 -39.32 -25.56 16.51
N ARG A 546 -40.48 -24.92 16.32
CA ARG A 546 -41.55 -24.98 17.30
C ARG A 546 -42.16 -26.38 17.46
N TYR A 547 -42.27 -27.10 16.34
CA TYR A 547 -42.89 -28.42 16.27
C TYR A 547 -41.87 -29.56 16.13
N ILE A 548 -40.58 -29.31 16.38
CA ILE A 548 -39.59 -30.38 16.35
C ILE A 548 -39.79 -31.28 17.57
N PRO A 549 -39.96 -32.60 17.39
CA PRO A 549 -40.04 -33.54 18.51
C PRO A 549 -38.71 -33.59 19.27
N HIS A 550 -38.76 -33.43 20.58
CA HIS A 550 -37.63 -33.63 21.48
C HIS A 550 -38.10 -34.41 22.72
N SER A 551 -37.19 -34.66 23.68
CA SER A 551 -37.53 -35.45 24.89
C SER A 551 -38.21 -36.78 24.58
N ILE A 552 -37.84 -37.40 23.46
CA ILE A 552 -38.46 -38.64 23.01
C ILE A 552 -38.12 -39.72 24.03
N LYS A 553 -39.14 -40.41 24.54
CA LYS A 553 -39.04 -41.51 25.50
C LYS A 553 -39.79 -42.71 24.99
N SER A 554 -39.25 -43.86 25.32
CA SER A 554 -39.80 -45.14 24.99
C SER A 554 -40.08 -45.97 26.21
N ILE A 555 -41.28 -46.52 26.26
CA ILE A 555 -41.77 -47.31 27.39
C ILE A 555 -42.33 -48.59 26.80
N GLN A 556 -41.74 -49.72 27.20
CA GLN A 556 -42.23 -51.04 26.85
C GLN A 556 -43.14 -51.54 27.96
N GLU A 557 -44.37 -51.89 27.62
CA GLU A 557 -45.30 -52.52 28.55
C GLU A 557 -45.12 -54.04 28.47
N LEU A 558 -44.52 -54.62 29.51
CA LEU A 558 -44.13 -56.04 29.56
C LEU A 558 -45.33 -57.00 29.51
N GLU A 559 -46.50 -56.59 30.02
CA GLU A 559 -47.68 -57.45 30.12
C GLU A 559 -48.48 -57.52 28.80
N THR A 560 -48.45 -56.46 28.00
CA THR A 560 -49.28 -56.30 26.79
C THR A 560 -48.48 -56.47 25.51
N GLY A 561 -47.14 -56.40 25.58
CA GLY A 561 -46.28 -56.38 24.39
C GLY A 561 -46.47 -55.09 23.57
N LEU A 562 -46.97 -54.02 24.19
CA LEU A 562 -47.14 -52.73 23.53
C LEU A 562 -45.88 -51.89 23.69
N LEU A 563 -45.55 -51.16 22.64
CA LEU A 563 -44.53 -50.13 22.70
C LEU A 563 -45.18 -48.75 22.68
N LYS A 564 -44.98 -48.01 23.77
CA LYS A 564 -45.44 -46.64 23.93
C LYS A 564 -44.29 -45.67 23.70
N ILE A 565 -44.48 -44.78 22.75
CA ILE A 565 -43.55 -43.69 22.41
C ILE A 565 -44.18 -42.38 22.85
N THR A 566 -43.42 -41.58 23.59
CA THR A 566 -43.84 -40.23 24.02
C THR A 566 -42.78 -39.21 23.63
N TRP A 567 -43.18 -37.96 23.41
CA TRP A 567 -42.26 -36.86 23.11
C TRP A 567 -42.81 -35.53 23.62
N GLU A 568 -41.98 -34.50 23.56
CA GLU A 568 -42.32 -33.11 23.80
C GLU A 568 -42.07 -32.29 22.54
N ASP A 569 -42.67 -31.10 22.49
CA ASP A 569 -42.45 -30.07 21.49
C ASP A 569 -42.38 -28.69 22.17
N ASN A 570 -41.92 -27.68 21.42
CA ASN A 570 -41.68 -26.34 21.97
C ASN A 570 -42.94 -25.45 22.00
N GLU A 571 -44.13 -25.99 21.69
CA GLU A 571 -45.37 -25.23 21.67
C GLU A 571 -46.00 -25.13 23.07
N THR A 572 -46.53 -23.93 23.37
CA THR A 572 -47.11 -23.64 24.69
C THR A 572 -48.40 -24.42 24.93
N GLU A 573 -48.66 -24.80 26.20
CA GLU A 573 -49.92 -25.43 26.62
C GLU A 573 -51.15 -24.63 26.19
N PHE A 574 -51.06 -23.30 26.24
CA PHE A 574 -52.14 -22.41 25.84
C PHE A 574 -52.48 -22.57 24.36
N ILE A 575 -51.49 -22.45 23.47
CA ILE A 575 -51.72 -22.59 22.02
C ILE A 575 -52.19 -24.01 21.67
N ARG A 576 -51.65 -25.03 22.35
CA ARG A 576 -52.05 -26.43 22.14
C ARG A 576 -53.52 -26.70 22.49
N ARG A 577 -54.03 -26.06 23.54
CA ARG A 577 -55.45 -26.17 23.93
C ARG A 577 -56.35 -25.34 23.02
N SER A 578 -55.87 -24.20 22.51
CA SER A 578 -56.64 -23.28 21.68
C SER A 578 -56.72 -23.68 20.21
N LEU A 579 -55.71 -24.36 19.65
CA LEU A 579 -55.77 -24.88 18.28
C LEU A 579 -56.60 -26.16 18.26
N ALA A 580 -57.77 -26.10 17.61
CA ALA A 580 -58.67 -27.24 17.45
C ALA A 580 -58.15 -28.22 16.37
N GLY A 581 -57.46 -29.30 16.80
CA GLY A 581 -57.43 -30.59 16.11
C GLY A 581 -56.81 -30.68 14.71
N GLY A 582 -55.67 -30.02 14.45
CA GLY A 582 -55.04 -30.04 13.11
C GLY A 582 -53.57 -30.46 13.06
N ILE A 583 -52.89 -30.63 14.19
CA ILE A 583 -51.44 -30.89 14.22
C ILE A 583 -51.19 -32.37 14.52
N VAL A 584 -50.68 -33.06 13.51
CA VAL A 584 -50.43 -34.51 13.54
C VAL A 584 -48.94 -34.76 13.36
N TYR A 585 -48.37 -35.59 14.22
CA TYR A 585 -47.02 -36.11 14.07
C TYR A 585 -47.05 -37.42 13.31
N HIS A 586 -46.05 -37.63 12.47
CA HIS A 586 -45.78 -38.88 11.78
C HIS A 586 -44.60 -39.59 12.47
N ILE A 587 -44.83 -40.84 12.87
CA ILE A 587 -43.91 -41.67 13.63
C ILE A 587 -43.61 -42.91 12.81
N ILE A 588 -42.33 -43.24 12.62
CA ILE A 588 -41.90 -44.44 11.89
C ILE A 588 -40.90 -45.22 12.73
N LEU A 589 -41.10 -46.53 12.83
CA LEU A 589 -40.14 -47.49 13.39
C LEU A 589 -39.42 -48.21 12.25
N HIS A 590 -38.30 -47.65 11.83
CA HIS A 590 -37.48 -48.26 10.79
C HIS A 590 -36.77 -49.51 11.30
N GLU A 591 -36.84 -50.62 10.57
CA GLU A 591 -36.02 -51.80 10.86
C GLU A 591 -34.54 -51.51 10.58
N GLU A 592 -33.60 -52.26 11.18
CA GLU A 592 -32.15 -52.10 10.97
C GLU A 592 -31.72 -52.06 9.48
N ARG A 593 -32.42 -52.78 8.59
CA ARG A 593 -32.17 -52.76 7.14
C ARG A 593 -32.47 -51.42 6.47
N CYS A 594 -33.29 -50.58 7.09
CA CYS A 594 -33.62 -49.22 6.67
C CYS A 594 -32.74 -48.17 7.35
N LEU A 595 -31.57 -48.54 7.90
CA LEU A 595 -30.51 -47.60 8.29
C LEU A 595 -29.96 -46.86 7.05
N HIS A 596 -30.77 -46.02 6.45
CA HIS A 596 -30.29 -44.93 5.63
C HIS A 596 -29.82 -43.84 6.59
N LYS A 597 -28.68 -43.21 6.26
CA LYS A 597 -28.17 -42.05 7.00
C LYS A 597 -29.34 -41.09 7.20
N SER A 598 -29.58 -40.72 8.46
CA SER A 598 -30.78 -40.02 8.89
C SER A 598 -31.17 -38.87 7.96
N ASP A 599 -32.28 -39.02 7.25
CA ASP A 599 -32.92 -37.89 6.59
C ASP A 599 -33.28 -36.87 7.69
N LEU A 600 -32.85 -35.63 7.46
CA LEU A 600 -33.01 -34.54 8.44
C LEU A 600 -34.38 -33.88 8.31
N LEU A 601 -35.01 -34.04 7.14
CA LEU A 601 -36.26 -33.42 6.74
C LEU A 601 -37.28 -34.48 6.36
N HIS A 602 -38.54 -34.24 6.69
CA HIS A 602 -39.67 -35.09 6.32
C HIS A 602 -40.06 -34.87 4.85
N ASP A 603 -40.09 -35.93 4.05
CA ASP A 603 -40.14 -35.84 2.58
C ASP A 603 -41.43 -35.23 2.01
N ALA A 604 -42.58 -35.62 2.55
CA ALA A 604 -43.90 -35.21 2.08
C ALA A 604 -44.95 -35.36 3.17
N THR A 605 -46.00 -34.54 3.14
CA THR A 605 -47.17 -34.75 4.01
C THR A 605 -47.83 -36.07 3.64
N VAL A 606 -47.99 -36.97 4.62
CA VAL A 606 -48.58 -38.30 4.42
C VAL A 606 -50.04 -38.27 4.83
N ILE A 607 -50.93 -38.73 3.96
CA ILE A 607 -52.33 -38.92 4.33
C ILE A 607 -52.39 -40.18 5.22
N PRO A 608 -53.04 -40.15 6.40
CA PRO A 608 -53.15 -41.31 7.29
C PRO A 608 -54.03 -42.43 6.67
N THR A 609 -53.50 -43.19 5.71
CA THR A 609 -54.30 -44.21 4.98
C THR A 609 -53.62 -45.57 4.86
N VAL A 610 -52.45 -45.78 5.47
CA VAL A 610 -51.73 -47.08 5.43
C VAL A 610 -51.06 -47.35 6.78
N GLY A 611 -51.05 -48.59 7.25
CA GLY A 611 -50.35 -48.99 8.50
C GLY A 611 -48.83 -49.17 8.36
N GLN A 612 -48.29 -49.00 7.16
CA GLN A 612 -46.86 -49.16 6.84
C GLN A 612 -46.35 -47.98 6.01
N ALA A 613 -45.12 -47.56 6.30
CA ALA A 613 -44.38 -46.56 5.55
C ALA A 613 -44.01 -47.07 4.14
N PRO A 614 -43.63 -46.20 3.19
CA PRO A 614 -43.20 -46.60 1.85
C PRO A 614 -42.06 -47.63 1.83
N CYS A 615 -41.22 -47.65 2.87
CA CYS A 615 -40.16 -48.64 3.06
C CYS A 615 -40.63 -49.96 3.69
N GLY A 616 -41.93 -50.13 3.93
CA GLY A 616 -42.54 -51.31 4.58
C GLY A 616 -42.40 -51.35 6.10
N CYS A 617 -41.84 -50.30 6.71
CA CYS A 617 -41.68 -50.19 8.17
C CYS A 617 -42.99 -49.78 8.85
N LEU A 618 -43.11 -50.06 10.15
CA LEU A 618 -44.30 -49.67 10.93
C LEU A 618 -44.38 -48.15 11.04
N GLN A 619 -45.57 -47.59 10.84
CA GLN A 619 -45.83 -46.16 11.01
C GLN A 619 -47.08 -45.92 11.86
N ALA A 620 -47.11 -44.77 12.55
CA ALA A 620 -48.23 -44.29 13.32
C ALA A 620 -48.41 -42.78 13.15
N PHE A 621 -49.63 -42.31 13.36
CA PHE A 621 -49.98 -40.90 13.37
C PHE A 621 -50.55 -40.54 14.73
N ALA A 622 -50.13 -39.42 15.28
CA ALA A 622 -50.54 -39.01 16.61
C ALA A 622 -50.82 -37.52 16.70
N ASP A 623 -51.92 -37.18 17.37
CA ASP A 623 -52.29 -35.80 17.63
C ASP A 623 -51.32 -35.14 18.64
N GLN A 624 -50.96 -33.89 18.36
CA GLN A 624 -50.08 -33.09 19.23
C GLN A 624 -50.58 -33.00 20.68
N ARG A 625 -51.87 -33.12 20.97
CA ARG A 625 -52.40 -33.04 22.34
C ARG A 625 -51.98 -34.23 23.19
N ASN A 626 -51.88 -35.41 22.58
CA ASN A 626 -51.62 -36.65 23.29
C ASN A 626 -50.12 -36.94 23.36
N ARG A 627 -49.36 -36.58 22.30
CA ARG A 627 -47.90 -36.87 22.15
C ARG A 627 -47.53 -38.30 22.53
N ILE A 628 -48.41 -39.23 22.18
CA ILE A 628 -48.27 -40.65 22.46
C ILE A 628 -48.59 -41.39 21.17
N ALA A 629 -47.70 -42.31 20.80
CA ALA A 629 -47.93 -43.31 19.75
C ALA A 629 -47.77 -44.71 20.37
N ILE A 630 -48.65 -45.62 20.00
CA ILE A 630 -48.65 -47.01 20.49
C ILE A 630 -48.49 -47.94 19.29
N PHE A 631 -47.57 -48.89 19.40
CA PHE A 631 -47.35 -49.96 18.43
C PHE A 631 -47.60 -51.31 19.11
N ASP A 632 -48.41 -52.15 18.49
CA ASP A 632 -48.90 -53.43 19.03
C ASP A 632 -48.37 -54.68 18.29
N ASN A 633 -47.80 -54.50 17.09
CA ASN A 633 -47.31 -55.58 16.22
C ASN A 633 -45.79 -55.49 15.97
N ILE A 634 -45.00 -55.41 17.04
CA ILE A 634 -43.53 -55.29 16.95
C ILE A 634 -42.87 -56.67 16.99
N ASP A 635 -41.93 -56.91 16.08
CA ASP A 635 -41.09 -58.11 16.09
C ASP A 635 -39.87 -57.89 17.00
N TYR A 636 -39.93 -58.50 18.18
CA TYR A 636 -38.90 -58.41 19.21
C TYR A 636 -37.51 -58.90 18.81
N LYS A 637 -37.39 -59.64 17.71
CA LYS A 637 -36.11 -60.15 17.21
C LYS A 637 -35.37 -59.16 16.32
N LYS A 638 -36.02 -58.05 15.95
CA LYS A 638 -35.47 -57.02 15.06
C LYS A 638 -35.06 -55.79 15.86
N GLY A 639 -34.00 -55.13 15.40
CA GLY A 639 -33.64 -53.80 15.87
C GLY A 639 -34.45 -52.72 15.14
N TYR A 640 -34.85 -51.68 15.86
CA TYR A 640 -35.60 -50.55 15.31
C TYR A 640 -34.91 -49.20 15.56
N VAL A 641 -35.08 -48.28 14.62
CA VAL A 641 -34.70 -46.87 14.70
C VAL A 641 -35.97 -46.02 14.59
N LEU A 642 -36.22 -45.22 15.63
CA LEU A 642 -37.40 -44.38 15.73
C LEU A 642 -37.18 -43.02 15.07
N THR A 643 -38.07 -42.62 14.16
CA THR A 643 -38.14 -41.26 13.62
C THR A 643 -39.50 -40.64 13.93
N ILE A 644 -39.50 -39.36 14.33
CA ILE A 644 -40.70 -38.58 14.63
C ILE A 644 -40.52 -37.20 14.00
N ALA A 645 -41.51 -36.74 13.23
CA ALA A 645 -41.59 -35.37 12.73
C ALA A 645 -43.05 -34.91 12.69
N LEU A 646 -43.25 -33.59 12.61
CA LEU A 646 -44.55 -33.05 12.19
C LEU A 646 -44.91 -33.63 10.82
N ASN A 647 -46.15 -34.07 10.62
CA ASN A 647 -46.62 -34.62 9.35
C ASN A 647 -46.80 -33.49 8.31
N GLN A 648 -45.69 -32.92 7.88
CA GLN A 648 -45.63 -31.82 6.94
C GLN A 648 -44.34 -31.94 6.14
N GLN A 649 -44.41 -31.57 4.87
CA GLN A 649 -43.23 -31.48 4.01
C GLN A 649 -42.14 -30.58 4.65
N LEU A 650 -40.89 -31.03 4.57
CA LEU A 650 -39.69 -30.38 5.10
C LEU A 650 -39.66 -30.19 6.63
N ALA A 651 -40.56 -30.84 7.38
CA ALA A 651 -40.53 -30.80 8.83
C ALA A 651 -39.26 -31.46 9.38
N PHE A 652 -38.77 -30.94 10.51
CA PHE A 652 -37.55 -31.46 11.14
C PHE A 652 -37.85 -32.75 11.89
N TYR A 653 -37.07 -33.80 11.60
CA TYR A 653 -37.07 -35.00 12.42
C TYR A 653 -36.38 -34.75 13.75
N GLY A 654 -37.04 -35.13 14.84
CA GLY A 654 -36.48 -35.14 16.19
C GLY A 654 -35.23 -36.02 16.29
N GLN A 655 -34.47 -35.86 17.38
CA GLN A 655 -33.29 -36.69 17.61
C GLN A 655 -33.74 -38.15 17.89
N PRO A 656 -33.38 -39.12 17.03
CA PRO A 656 -33.78 -40.51 17.25
C PRO A 656 -33.09 -41.06 18.50
N ILE A 657 -33.82 -41.88 19.26
CA ILE A 657 -33.20 -42.70 20.30
C ILE A 657 -32.39 -43.81 19.59
N SER A 658 -31.16 -44.04 20.05
CA SER A 658 -30.23 -45.08 19.55
C SER A 658 -30.91 -46.43 19.32
N THR A 659 -30.50 -47.18 18.29
CA THR A 659 -31.04 -48.50 17.89
C THR A 659 -31.53 -49.32 19.07
N TRP A 660 -32.81 -49.66 19.05
CA TRP A 660 -33.47 -50.40 20.10
C TRP A 660 -33.33 -51.88 19.76
N LYS A 661 -32.63 -52.63 20.60
CA LYS A 661 -32.71 -54.09 20.61
C LYS A 661 -33.59 -54.47 21.79
N ILE A 662 -34.70 -55.14 21.50
CA ILE A 662 -35.61 -55.57 22.55
C ILE A 662 -35.02 -56.82 23.20
N ASP A 663 -34.87 -56.81 24.52
CA ASP A 663 -34.32 -57.94 25.26
C ASP A 663 -35.39 -59.04 25.40
N PRO A 664 -35.22 -60.22 24.76
CA PRO A 664 -36.20 -61.29 24.83
C PRO A 664 -36.24 -62.01 26.19
N THR A 665 -35.35 -61.69 27.15
CA THR A 665 -35.19 -62.47 28.40
C THR A 665 -36.04 -62.01 29.58
N LEU A 666 -36.81 -60.93 29.45
CA LEU A 666 -37.74 -60.48 30.51
C LEU A 666 -39.05 -61.29 30.59
N GLY A 667 -39.16 -62.35 29.80
CA GLY A 667 -40.34 -63.22 29.72
C GLY A 667 -40.25 -64.54 30.48
N VAL A 668 -39.44 -64.72 31.54
CA VAL A 668 -39.60 -65.83 32.51
C VAL A 668 -38.98 -65.47 33.87
N ALA A 669 -39.79 -65.04 34.83
CA ALA A 669 -39.55 -65.32 36.26
C ALA A 669 -40.82 -65.05 37.07
N ALA A 670 -41.26 -66.08 37.78
CA ALA A 670 -42.45 -66.16 38.60
C ALA A 670 -42.42 -65.25 39.84
N THR A 671 -43.63 -64.90 40.31
CA THR A 671 -44.07 -64.76 41.71
C THR A 671 -42.98 -64.52 42.78
N HIS A 672 -43.02 -63.38 43.48
CA HIS A 672 -43.11 -63.31 44.95
C HIS A 672 -43.12 -61.86 45.47
N SER A 673 -44.20 -61.52 46.20
CA SER A 673 -44.30 -60.61 47.35
C SER A 673 -43.43 -59.33 47.43
N ALA A 674 -44.06 -58.16 47.54
CA ALA A 674 -44.30 -57.48 48.84
C ALA A 674 -44.72 -56.01 48.67
N GLY A 675 -45.71 -55.58 49.46
CA GLY A 675 -45.69 -54.25 50.09
C GLY A 675 -46.42 -53.11 49.38
N VAL A 676 -47.75 -53.10 49.47
CA VAL A 676 -48.56 -51.88 49.39
C VAL A 676 -48.21 -50.97 50.58
N GLN A 677 -47.90 -49.70 50.32
CA GLN A 677 -48.18 -48.60 51.26
C GLN A 677 -48.81 -47.43 50.51
N ILE A 678 -49.95 -47.00 51.04
CA ILE A 678 -50.82 -45.93 50.55
C ILE A 678 -50.63 -44.70 51.47
N VAL A 679 -50.95 -43.51 50.91
CA VAL A 679 -51.47 -42.27 51.57
C VAL A 679 -50.38 -41.25 52.02
N PRO A 680 -50.59 -39.90 52.01
CA PRO A 680 -51.70 -39.08 51.48
C PRO A 680 -51.34 -37.89 50.55
N SER A 681 -52.37 -37.49 49.80
CA SER A 681 -52.69 -36.12 49.39
C SER A 681 -52.80 -35.13 50.56
N LEU A 682 -52.16 -33.95 50.47
CA LEU A 682 -52.45 -32.80 51.33
C LEU A 682 -52.60 -31.51 50.49
N SER A 683 -53.81 -30.99 50.53
CA SER A 683 -54.24 -29.66 50.13
C SER A 683 -53.86 -28.61 51.18
N PHE A 684 -53.31 -27.46 50.78
CA PHE A 684 -53.38 -26.15 51.46
C PHE A 684 -52.89 -25.13 50.41
N GLY A 685 -53.41 -23.93 50.22
CA GLY A 685 -54.35 -23.11 50.98
C GLY A 685 -54.11 -21.68 50.48
N THR A 686 -55.18 -21.01 50.07
CA THR A 686 -55.19 -19.63 49.59
C THR A 686 -54.73 -18.67 50.69
N VAL A 687 -53.65 -17.93 50.46
CA VAL A 687 -53.33 -16.72 51.25
C VAL A 687 -52.79 -15.65 50.31
N LEU A 688 -53.63 -14.63 50.07
CA LEU A 688 -53.23 -13.32 49.58
C LEU A 688 -52.51 -12.56 50.71
N PRO A 689 -51.56 -11.67 50.37
CA PRO A 689 -51.52 -10.37 51.01
C PRO A 689 -51.79 -9.25 50.00
N LYS A 690 -52.72 -8.38 50.38
CA LYS A 690 -52.91 -7.04 49.82
C LYS A 690 -51.79 -6.11 50.30
N GLU A 691 -51.48 -5.14 49.45
CA GLU A 691 -51.20 -3.70 49.68
C GLU A 691 -50.08 -3.24 48.74
N SER A 692 -50.36 -2.61 47.59
CA SER A 692 -50.79 -1.22 47.32
C SER A 692 -49.80 -0.14 47.78
N PHE A 693 -49.05 0.46 46.85
CA PHE A 693 -49.21 1.85 46.35
C PHE A 693 -47.93 2.35 45.67
N GLY A 694 -48.09 3.14 44.59
CA GLY A 694 -47.04 4.07 44.13
C GLY A 694 -46.96 4.27 42.62
N TYR A 695 -47.95 4.95 42.03
CA TYR A 695 -47.83 5.60 40.72
C TYR A 695 -46.86 6.80 40.80
N GLY A 696 -46.14 7.09 39.71
CA GLY A 696 -45.42 8.35 39.56
C GLY A 696 -44.63 8.49 38.25
N LEU A 697 -45.37 8.79 37.17
CA LEU A 697 -44.98 9.37 35.86
C LEU A 697 -43.97 8.63 34.97
#